data_AF-A0A1Q3CB72-F1
#
_entry.id   AF-A0A1Q3CB72-F1
#
_cell.length_a   1.000
_cell.length_b   1.000
_cell.length_c   1.000
_cell.angle_alpha   90.00
_cell.angle_beta   90.00
_cell.angle_gamma   90.00
#
_symmetry.space_group_name_H-M   'P 1'
#
loop_
_entity.id
_entity.type
_entity.pdbx_description
1 polymer ?
#
loop_
_entity_poly.entity_id
_entity_poly.type
_entity_poly.pdbx_seq_one_letter_code
_entity_poly.pdbx_strand_id
1 'polypeptide(L)'
;MGNKFPQLGNIGILILVVFCLTIVPATAQKRQQEVSSSSKLKRQKRVIDVKGGPESVIWVVQLSDLHFSVHHPDRALDFKRIVGPTLSMINPSLVLITGDLTDGKSKDLLIMKQIEEEWVEYQDVMEDVVRSSGLDKSIFYDLRGNHDNFGVPVVGASFDFFSKYSINGQLERSENVNSVTIQIGEQKHLFVGLDSTTSVGLRGPTNFFGHPTDQLLNEIDSELTQWDSQSTKLVTKISFGHFPLSFSASAYSGKGLKDVFLKHSLSAFLCGHLHTRFGKNLKRHHQSSDRVLSSQKFFQLNMHQSPSGSTKNCSFGAPPVEEFWEWEMGDWRKNRAMRILAIDRDHVSYVDIDFKLGAKKTFILPTFPVDSRFMSRSSSQHMFECEHMVPSSYDTVRALVFSVSPILSVMARVYDSRSGNFEMVMEAPMIKLGDNTSRGDLFAAPWNHKAFEDPSPNRYWLQIEATDITGRLTSTEPRAFSINGLSAKFSWTWNEFLVMGCQWAALYFPILWFAFYFLLIVLLIPKVLFVFSKKRYTYQNFVAKKGFINCLAWVLQDLCQISIVWFGMLGYLFYLILFPWLVGQVFTEGGIRGYMTYRGWAVKTVDNGKKHDYIGSPDVMVVVLPHIFFVFLPTIIVIGFLAAERGIYRDHVMSISCKKEDDYGQRDRRPVMNDYPGSKKSNFRFGERLLRKILFVVCFAICWKHFKSCRALMKAYEMNPLLHFPVYSFSIPLLLAYALYQTKRI
;
A
#
# COMPACT_ATOMS: atom_id res chain seq x y z
N MET A 1 -65.71 -8.66 8.49
CA MET A 1 -65.84 -7.92 7.21
C MET A 1 -64.64 -6.99 7.12
N GLY A 2 -63.56 -7.24 6.38
CA GLY A 2 -63.45 -7.94 5.11
C GLY A 2 -63.11 -6.92 4.03
N ASN A 3 -61.85 -6.46 3.96
CA ASN A 3 -61.19 -6.18 2.68
C ASN A 3 -59.67 -6.11 2.84
N LYS A 4 -59.02 -6.95 2.02
CA LYS A 4 -57.62 -7.33 2.04
C LYS A 4 -56.77 -6.25 1.37
N PHE A 5 -55.72 -5.79 2.04
CA PHE A 5 -54.54 -5.22 1.38
C PHE A 5 -53.71 -6.37 0.77
N PRO A 6 -53.41 -6.38 -0.54
CA PRO A 6 -52.55 -7.40 -1.10
C PRO A 6 -51.07 -7.07 -0.82
N GLN A 7 -50.37 -8.14 -0.45
CA GLN A 7 -48.95 -8.26 -0.16
C GLN A 7 -48.07 -7.84 -1.34
N LEU A 8 -47.63 -6.58 -1.41
CA LEU A 8 -46.52 -6.18 -2.31
C LEU A 8 -45.22 -5.81 -1.56
N GLY A 9 -45.25 -5.67 -0.23
CA GLY A 9 -44.06 -5.37 0.58
C GLY A 9 -43.12 -6.56 0.77
N ASN A 10 -43.63 -7.80 0.74
CA ASN A 10 -42.83 -8.99 1.01
C ASN A 10 -42.14 -9.57 -0.23
N ILE A 11 -42.56 -9.24 -1.44
CA ILE A 11 -41.89 -9.75 -2.67
C ILE A 11 -40.58 -8.98 -2.92
N GLY A 12 -40.53 -7.67 -2.62
CA GLY A 12 -39.30 -6.88 -2.75
C GLY A 12 -38.22 -7.27 -1.73
N ILE A 13 -38.63 -7.62 -0.50
CA ILE A 13 -37.71 -8.11 0.54
C ILE A 13 -37.33 -9.56 0.28
N LEU A 14 -38.24 -10.41 -0.21
CA LEU A 14 -37.92 -11.80 -0.57
C LEU A 14 -37.02 -11.87 -1.81
N ILE A 15 -37.15 -10.97 -2.80
CA ILE A 15 -36.20 -10.88 -3.92
C ILE A 15 -34.83 -10.37 -3.45
N LEU A 16 -34.76 -9.43 -2.50
CA LEU A 16 -33.49 -9.00 -1.91
C LEU A 16 -32.84 -10.10 -1.05
N VAL A 17 -33.62 -10.88 -0.30
CA VAL A 17 -33.14 -11.98 0.54
C VAL A 17 -32.76 -13.21 -0.31
N VAL A 18 -33.50 -13.51 -1.39
CA VAL A 18 -33.17 -14.59 -2.34
C VAL A 18 -32.01 -14.20 -3.27
N PHE A 19 -31.81 -12.91 -3.60
CA PHE A 19 -30.60 -12.47 -4.32
C PHE A 19 -29.36 -12.39 -3.42
N CYS A 20 -29.50 -12.04 -2.13
CA CYS A 20 -28.41 -12.14 -1.15
C CYS A 20 -27.97 -13.59 -0.89
N LEU A 21 -28.83 -14.58 -1.15
CA LEU A 21 -28.48 -16.01 -1.11
C LEU A 21 -27.77 -16.52 -2.38
N THR A 22 -27.63 -15.68 -3.42
CA THR A 22 -26.77 -15.96 -4.60
C THR A 22 -25.40 -15.30 -4.52
N ILE A 23 -24.95 -14.95 -3.30
CA ILE A 23 -23.51 -14.98 -3.01
C ILE A 23 -23.10 -16.44 -3.15
N VAL A 24 -22.84 -16.86 -4.39
CA VAL A 24 -21.95 -18.00 -4.62
C VAL A 24 -20.65 -17.55 -3.94
N PRO A 25 -20.22 -18.16 -2.83
CA PRO A 25 -18.85 -17.95 -2.40
C PRO A 25 -18.02 -18.26 -3.63
N ALA A 26 -17.15 -17.33 -4.05
CA ALA A 26 -16.17 -17.62 -5.07
C ALA A 26 -15.49 -18.90 -4.63
N THR A 27 -15.87 -20.03 -5.24
CA THR A 27 -15.25 -21.30 -4.97
C THR A 27 -13.83 -21.08 -5.45
N ALA A 28 -12.93 -20.90 -4.48
CA ALA A 28 -11.52 -21.08 -4.68
C ALA A 28 -11.40 -22.40 -5.41
N GLN A 29 -11.11 -22.33 -6.70
CA GLN A 29 -11.02 -23.49 -7.54
C GLN A 29 -9.82 -24.27 -7.02
N LYS A 30 -10.11 -25.35 -6.30
CA LYS A 30 -9.16 -26.30 -5.74
C LYS A 30 -8.31 -26.84 -6.88
N ARG A 31 -7.16 -26.21 -7.12
CA ARG A 31 -6.13 -26.75 -8.00
C ARG A 31 -5.04 -27.31 -7.10
N GLN A 32 -4.97 -28.63 -7.04
CA GLN A 32 -3.80 -29.32 -6.54
C GLN A 32 -2.62 -28.88 -7.41
N GLN A 33 -1.74 -28.09 -6.85
CA GLN A 33 -0.39 -28.00 -7.34
C GLN A 33 0.29 -29.25 -6.82
N GLU A 34 0.60 -30.19 -7.71
CA GLU A 34 1.40 -31.37 -7.38
C GLU A 34 2.68 -30.88 -6.71
N VAL A 35 2.79 -31.23 -5.43
CA VAL A 35 4.00 -31.04 -4.63
C VAL A 35 5.01 -32.03 -5.19
N SER A 36 5.87 -31.58 -6.12
CA SER A 36 7.06 -32.34 -6.45
C SER A 36 7.99 -32.27 -5.24
N SER A 37 7.94 -33.31 -4.42
CA SER A 37 8.91 -33.56 -3.37
C SER A 37 10.27 -33.88 -4.00
N SER A 38 11.06 -32.86 -4.33
CA SER A 38 12.47 -33.05 -4.69
C SER A 38 13.38 -32.31 -3.71
N SER A 39 14.13 -33.12 -2.98
CA SER A 39 15.34 -32.85 -2.20
C SER A 39 15.28 -31.74 -1.14
N LYS A 40 15.02 -32.15 0.11
CA LYS A 40 15.63 -31.54 1.31
C LYS A 40 17.15 -31.65 1.23
N LEU A 41 17.80 -30.82 0.41
CA LEU A 41 19.21 -30.55 0.61
C LEU A 41 19.31 -29.78 1.93
N LYS A 42 20.19 -30.21 2.85
CA LYS A 42 20.44 -29.49 4.11
C LYS A 42 20.85 -28.06 3.77
N ARG A 43 19.93 -27.09 3.89
CA ARG A 43 20.25 -25.65 3.87
C ARG A 43 21.41 -25.41 4.83
N GLN A 44 22.57 -25.02 4.31
CA GLN A 44 23.70 -24.65 5.15
C GLN A 44 23.33 -23.37 5.89
N LYS A 45 23.19 -23.47 7.22
CA LYS A 45 22.91 -22.33 8.08
C LYS A 45 24.07 -21.33 7.96
N ARG A 46 23.84 -20.17 7.35
CA ARG A 46 24.88 -19.15 7.23
C ARG A 46 24.97 -18.35 8.51
N VAL A 47 26.14 -18.42 9.16
CA VAL A 47 26.45 -17.70 10.39
C VAL A 47 27.62 -16.78 10.12
N ILE A 48 27.45 -15.49 10.43
CA ILE A 48 28.50 -14.48 10.38
C ILE A 48 28.90 -14.19 11.82
N ASP A 49 30.11 -14.55 12.20
CA ASP A 49 30.70 -14.21 13.50
C ASP A 49 31.30 -12.80 13.43
N VAL A 50 30.66 -11.85 14.13
CA VAL A 50 31.09 -10.46 14.12
C VAL A 50 32.11 -10.24 15.23
N LYS A 51 33.36 -10.01 14.83
CA LYS A 51 34.45 -9.71 15.76
C LYS A 51 34.56 -8.21 16.02
N GLY A 52 34.88 -7.84 17.26
CA GLY A 52 35.24 -6.47 17.63
C GLY A 52 34.08 -5.50 17.87
N GLY A 53 32.83 -5.94 18.02
CA GLY A 53 31.74 -5.05 18.45
C GLY A 53 31.79 -4.74 19.96
N PRO A 54 31.49 -3.51 20.41
CA PRO A 54 31.37 -3.20 21.84
C PRO A 54 30.16 -3.91 22.45
N GLU A 55 30.38 -4.62 23.57
CA GLU A 55 29.34 -5.23 24.45
C GLU A 55 28.17 -5.96 23.74
N SER A 56 28.43 -6.66 22.64
CA SER A 56 27.39 -7.41 21.87
C SER A 56 26.38 -6.57 21.10
N VAL A 57 26.68 -5.31 20.78
CA VAL A 57 25.85 -4.50 19.89
C VAL A 57 26.14 -4.85 18.42
N ILE A 58 25.08 -5.11 17.64
CA ILE A 58 25.16 -5.19 16.18
C ILE A 58 24.45 -4.02 15.52
N TRP A 59 24.92 -3.61 14.35
CA TRP A 59 24.23 -2.63 13.53
C TRP A 59 24.20 -3.04 12.05
N VAL A 60 23.12 -2.68 11.39
CA VAL A 60 22.77 -3.10 10.03
C VAL A 60 22.36 -1.86 9.25
N VAL A 61 22.75 -1.80 7.98
CA VAL A 61 22.29 -0.75 7.06
C VAL A 61 21.18 -1.31 6.17
N GLN A 62 20.10 -0.54 5.98
CA GLN A 62 19.04 -0.84 5.02
C GLN A 62 18.95 0.29 3.98
N LEU A 63 18.86 -0.10 2.72
CA LEU A 63 18.60 0.73 1.54
C LEU A 63 17.42 0.14 0.78
N SER A 64 16.65 0.96 0.07
CA SER A 64 15.47 0.50 -0.67
C SER A 64 15.12 1.45 -1.80
N ASP A 65 14.38 0.93 -2.79
CA ASP A 65 13.77 1.73 -3.86
C ASP A 65 14.84 2.58 -4.56
N LEU A 66 15.87 1.89 -5.07
CA LEU A 66 17.02 2.48 -5.76
C LEU A 66 16.60 3.10 -7.09
N HIS A 67 15.81 2.34 -7.84
CA HIS A 67 15.33 2.67 -9.19
C HIS A 67 16.44 3.22 -10.07
N PHE A 68 17.57 2.53 -10.17
CA PHE A 68 18.59 2.91 -11.15
C PHE A 68 18.00 2.90 -12.54
N SER A 69 18.35 3.92 -13.32
CA SER A 69 17.71 4.14 -14.60
C SER A 69 18.58 4.86 -15.59
N VAL A 70 18.56 4.35 -16.82
CA VAL A 70 19.14 5.01 -18.00
C VAL A 70 18.55 6.41 -18.25
N HIS A 71 17.37 6.70 -17.71
CA HIS A 71 16.72 8.01 -17.83
C HIS A 71 17.01 8.94 -16.63
N HIS A 72 17.57 8.41 -15.55
CA HIS A 72 17.90 9.12 -14.31
C HIS A 72 19.25 8.63 -13.74
N PRO A 73 20.36 8.83 -14.47
CA PRO A 73 21.68 8.34 -14.08
C PRO A 73 22.19 8.98 -12.78
N ASP A 74 21.62 10.12 -12.37
CA ASP A 74 21.92 10.77 -11.10
C ASP A 74 21.73 9.82 -9.90
N ARG A 75 20.75 8.91 -9.97
CA ARG A 75 20.45 7.98 -8.88
C ARG A 75 21.62 7.02 -8.60
N ALA A 76 22.18 6.44 -9.67
CA ALA A 76 23.31 5.53 -9.63
C ALA A 76 24.62 6.27 -9.28
N LEU A 77 24.86 7.43 -9.91
CA LEU A 77 26.04 8.26 -9.65
C LEU A 77 26.09 8.75 -8.19
N ASP A 78 24.97 9.22 -7.65
CA ASP A 78 24.89 9.62 -6.25
C ASP A 78 25.09 8.41 -5.33
N PHE A 79 24.53 7.25 -5.67
CA PHE A 79 24.66 6.02 -4.86
C PHE A 79 26.12 5.61 -4.74
N LYS A 80 26.81 5.50 -5.88
CA LYS A 80 28.23 5.22 -5.96
C LYS A 80 29.07 6.20 -5.13
N ARG A 81 28.81 7.51 -5.29
CA ARG A 81 29.57 8.57 -4.61
C ARG A 81 29.36 8.61 -3.10
N ILE A 82 28.14 8.33 -2.63
CA ILE A 82 27.75 8.55 -1.22
C ILE A 82 27.81 7.26 -0.43
N VAL A 83 27.25 6.16 -0.94
CA VAL A 83 27.00 4.94 -0.14
C VAL A 83 28.29 4.22 0.19
N GLY A 84 29.23 4.06 -0.75
CA GLY A 84 30.51 3.40 -0.51
C GLY A 84 31.30 4.01 0.67
N PRO A 85 31.65 5.31 0.63
CA PRO A 85 32.34 5.99 1.72
C PRO A 85 31.54 6.00 3.03
N THR A 86 30.21 6.13 2.94
CA THR A 86 29.31 6.10 4.11
C THR A 86 29.34 4.74 4.80
N LEU A 87 29.29 3.65 4.04
CA LEU A 87 29.39 2.28 4.55
C LEU A 87 30.77 2.00 5.15
N SER A 88 31.84 2.56 4.56
CA SER A 88 33.20 2.49 5.15
C SER A 88 33.25 3.11 6.54
N MET A 89 32.62 4.28 6.71
CA MET A 89 32.53 4.97 8.00
C MET A 89 31.66 4.22 9.02
N ILE A 90 30.55 3.62 8.60
CA ILE A 90 29.62 2.91 9.49
C ILE A 90 30.14 1.52 9.86
N ASN A 91 30.81 0.84 8.94
CA ASN A 91 31.29 -0.54 9.07
C ASN A 91 30.22 -1.52 9.62
N PRO A 92 29.07 -1.68 8.94
CA PRO A 92 27.94 -2.46 9.43
C PRO A 92 28.16 -3.97 9.44
N SER A 93 27.40 -4.70 10.26
CA SER A 93 27.39 -6.18 10.30
C SER A 93 26.73 -6.80 9.08
N LEU A 94 25.80 -6.07 8.46
CA LEU A 94 24.96 -6.53 7.36
C LEU A 94 24.47 -5.32 6.58
N VAL A 95 24.33 -5.47 5.26
CA VAL A 95 23.74 -4.47 4.37
C VAL A 95 22.56 -5.10 3.64
N LEU A 96 21.37 -4.52 3.83
CA LEU A 96 20.11 -4.97 3.24
C LEU A 96 19.67 -4.00 2.14
N ILE A 97 19.29 -4.53 0.97
CA ILE A 97 18.74 -3.76 -0.14
C ILE A 97 17.35 -4.32 -0.48
N THR A 98 16.31 -3.66 0.01
CA THR A 98 14.93 -4.20 0.06
C THR A 98 14.10 -3.95 -1.20
N GLY A 99 14.71 -4.14 -2.38
CA GLY A 99 14.00 -4.18 -3.67
C GLY A 99 13.87 -2.86 -4.42
N ASP A 100 13.27 -2.97 -5.60
CA ASP A 100 13.21 -1.95 -6.65
C ASP A 100 14.62 -1.41 -6.97
N LEU A 101 15.49 -2.35 -7.34
CA LEU A 101 16.90 -2.12 -7.68
C LEU A 101 17.01 -1.30 -8.97
N THR A 102 16.21 -1.65 -9.96
CA THR A 102 16.13 -0.98 -11.28
C THR A 102 14.76 -0.31 -11.50
N ASP A 103 14.66 0.67 -12.41
CA ASP A 103 13.40 1.39 -12.66
C ASP A 103 12.50 0.69 -13.68
N GLY A 104 13.06 -0.04 -14.65
CA GLY A 104 12.31 -0.83 -15.62
C GLY A 104 11.20 -0.06 -16.34
N LYS A 105 11.38 1.26 -16.53
CA LYS A 105 10.37 2.20 -17.02
C LYS A 105 10.89 2.98 -18.22
N SER A 106 10.07 3.05 -19.28
CA SER A 106 10.35 3.95 -20.40
C SER A 106 10.32 5.42 -19.97
N LYS A 107 10.97 6.29 -20.74
CA LYS A 107 11.01 7.75 -20.52
C LYS A 107 9.62 8.40 -20.36
N ASP A 108 8.60 7.88 -21.05
CA ASP A 108 7.21 8.36 -20.92
C ASP A 108 6.41 7.70 -19.80
N LEU A 109 7.02 6.76 -19.07
CA LEU A 109 6.46 5.98 -17.96
C LEU A 109 5.31 5.05 -18.35
N LEU A 110 5.10 4.81 -19.65
CA LEU A 110 3.97 4.03 -20.17
C LEU A 110 4.33 2.57 -20.48
N ILE A 111 5.61 2.23 -20.60
CA ILE A 111 6.09 0.86 -20.80
C ILE A 111 6.89 0.47 -19.56
N MET A 112 6.54 -0.67 -18.97
CA MET A 112 7.18 -1.19 -17.76
C MET A 112 7.62 -2.63 -18.00
N LYS A 113 8.93 -2.83 -18.18
CA LYS A 113 9.57 -4.12 -18.50
C LYS A 113 11.04 -4.08 -18.08
N GLN A 114 11.69 -5.23 -18.01
CA GLN A 114 13.13 -5.30 -17.77
C GLN A 114 13.94 -4.52 -18.84
N ILE A 115 14.96 -3.78 -18.39
CA ILE A 115 15.93 -3.03 -19.21
C ILE A 115 17.32 -3.47 -18.77
N GLU A 116 18.04 -4.21 -19.63
CA GLU A 116 19.31 -4.86 -19.24
C GLU A 116 20.39 -3.84 -18.88
N GLU A 117 20.41 -2.68 -19.55
CA GLU A 117 21.38 -1.61 -19.28
C GLU A 117 21.29 -1.09 -17.83
N GLU A 118 20.08 -1.03 -17.25
CA GLU A 118 19.89 -0.62 -15.84
C GLU A 118 20.45 -1.68 -14.86
N TRP A 119 20.42 -2.96 -15.24
CA TRP A 119 20.96 -4.05 -14.44
C TRP A 119 22.48 -4.14 -14.52
N VAL A 120 23.06 -3.89 -15.69
CA VAL A 120 24.52 -3.74 -15.84
C VAL A 120 25.01 -2.56 -14.99
N GLU A 121 24.31 -1.41 -15.06
CA GLU A 121 24.61 -0.26 -14.19
C GLU A 121 24.51 -0.62 -12.70
N TYR A 122 23.47 -1.36 -12.29
CA TYR A 122 23.34 -1.84 -10.91
C TYR A 122 24.53 -2.70 -10.48
N GLN A 123 24.92 -3.70 -11.28
CA GLN A 123 26.07 -4.55 -10.99
C GLN A 123 27.35 -3.70 -10.80
N ASP A 124 27.66 -2.84 -11.77
CA ASP A 124 28.88 -2.03 -11.76
C ASP A 124 28.94 -1.08 -10.54
N VAL A 125 27.80 -0.45 -10.21
CA VAL A 125 27.69 0.44 -9.05
C VAL A 125 27.87 -0.35 -7.75
N MET A 126 27.26 -1.53 -7.63
CA MET A 126 27.40 -2.34 -6.42
C MET A 126 28.82 -2.89 -6.24
N GLU A 127 29.50 -3.28 -7.32
CA GLU A 127 30.91 -3.68 -7.27
C GLU A 127 31.81 -2.54 -6.78
N ASP A 128 31.55 -1.31 -7.23
CA ASP A 128 32.28 -0.14 -6.75
C ASP A 128 31.96 0.20 -5.29
N VAL A 129 30.70 0.08 -4.86
CA VAL A 129 30.29 0.30 -3.47
C VAL A 129 30.93 -0.74 -2.54
N VAL A 130 30.95 -2.01 -2.92
CA VAL A 130 31.65 -3.07 -2.18
C VAL A 130 33.14 -2.75 -2.06
N ARG A 131 33.79 -2.39 -3.18
CA ARG A 131 35.22 -2.04 -3.21
C ARG A 131 35.55 -0.81 -2.36
N SER A 132 34.79 0.27 -2.51
CA SER A 132 35.06 1.56 -1.85
C SER A 132 34.64 1.57 -0.38
N SER A 133 33.69 0.73 0.02
CA SER A 133 33.34 0.53 1.44
C SER A 133 34.38 -0.31 2.19
N GLY A 134 35.09 -1.19 1.49
CA GLY A 134 36.02 -2.16 2.08
C GLY A 134 35.31 -3.31 2.80
N LEU A 135 34.00 -3.48 2.59
CA LEU A 135 33.19 -4.52 3.20
C LEU A 135 33.21 -5.80 2.34
N ASP A 136 33.08 -6.95 3.00
CA ASP A 136 32.95 -8.24 2.31
C ASP A 136 31.61 -8.30 1.55
N LYS A 137 31.65 -8.64 0.25
CA LYS A 137 30.45 -8.76 -0.59
C LYS A 137 29.40 -9.70 0.00
N SER A 138 29.81 -10.70 0.78
CA SER A 138 28.91 -11.68 1.40
C SER A 138 28.00 -11.11 2.49
N ILE A 139 28.23 -9.89 3.00
CA ILE A 139 27.32 -9.25 3.97
C ILE A 139 26.21 -8.43 3.29
N PHE A 140 26.24 -8.30 1.96
CA PHE A 140 25.21 -7.60 1.19
C PHE A 140 24.11 -8.59 0.78
N TYR A 141 22.86 -8.21 1.03
CA TYR A 141 21.68 -8.99 0.69
C TYR A 141 20.68 -8.10 -0.03
N ASP A 142 20.45 -8.36 -1.31
CA ASP A 142 19.44 -7.71 -2.12
C ASP A 142 18.27 -8.66 -2.45
N LEU A 143 17.09 -8.11 -2.68
CA LEU A 143 15.91 -8.88 -3.06
C LEU A 143 15.14 -8.15 -4.15
N ARG A 144 14.20 -8.84 -4.81
CA ARG A 144 13.36 -8.23 -5.84
C ARG A 144 12.31 -7.32 -5.23
N GLY A 145 12.12 -6.17 -5.86
CA GLY A 145 10.87 -5.43 -5.80
C GLY A 145 9.98 -5.71 -7.01
N ASN A 146 8.85 -5.02 -7.10
CA ASN A 146 7.93 -5.23 -8.22
C ASN A 146 8.52 -4.75 -9.56
N HIS A 147 9.42 -3.77 -9.53
CA HIS A 147 10.11 -3.30 -10.73
C HIS A 147 11.09 -4.33 -11.29
N ASP A 148 11.75 -5.05 -10.39
CA ASP A 148 12.77 -6.05 -10.72
C ASP A 148 12.17 -7.32 -11.34
N ASN A 149 10.83 -7.42 -11.35
CA ASN A 149 10.08 -8.54 -11.90
C ASN A 149 9.15 -8.14 -13.07
N PHE A 150 9.24 -6.91 -13.61
CA PHE A 150 8.37 -6.50 -14.71
C PHE A 150 8.56 -7.34 -15.97
N GLY A 151 7.51 -8.05 -16.37
CA GLY A 151 7.46 -8.82 -17.61
C GLY A 151 8.36 -10.06 -17.63
N VAL A 152 8.85 -10.53 -16.48
CA VAL A 152 9.70 -11.72 -16.36
C VAL A 152 8.81 -12.98 -16.44
N PRO A 153 8.87 -13.78 -17.52
CA PRO A 153 7.95 -14.90 -17.69
C PRO A 153 8.26 -16.08 -16.77
N VAL A 154 9.54 -16.33 -16.52
CA VAL A 154 10.05 -17.48 -15.75
C VAL A 154 11.28 -17.02 -14.96
N VAL A 155 11.28 -17.29 -13.65
CA VAL A 155 12.41 -17.03 -12.76
C VAL A 155 13.60 -17.94 -13.13
N GLY A 156 14.80 -17.37 -13.19
CA GLY A 156 16.05 -18.02 -13.61
C GLY A 156 16.24 -18.14 -15.13
N ALA A 157 15.29 -17.69 -15.95
CA ALA A 157 15.42 -17.69 -17.40
C ALA A 157 16.17 -16.45 -17.94
N SER A 158 16.31 -16.34 -19.26
CA SER A 158 17.12 -15.29 -19.90
C SER A 158 16.70 -13.84 -19.60
N PHE A 159 15.42 -13.60 -19.31
CA PHE A 159 14.88 -12.28 -18.97
C PHE A 159 14.83 -12.01 -17.47
N ASP A 160 15.28 -12.96 -16.65
CA ASP A 160 15.42 -12.78 -15.21
C ASP A 160 16.79 -12.15 -14.89
N PHE A 161 16.83 -10.84 -15.03
CA PHE A 161 18.05 -10.07 -14.81
C PHE A 161 18.42 -9.95 -13.33
N PHE A 162 17.46 -10.09 -12.40
CA PHE A 162 17.80 -10.20 -10.99
C PHE A 162 18.72 -11.40 -10.75
N SER A 163 18.34 -12.59 -11.21
CA SER A 163 19.16 -13.79 -11.04
C SER A 163 20.54 -13.69 -11.68
N LYS A 164 20.71 -12.87 -12.73
CA LYS A 164 21.96 -12.68 -13.46
C LYS A 164 22.87 -11.61 -12.86
N TYR A 165 22.32 -10.48 -12.42
CA TYR A 165 23.07 -9.26 -12.11
C TYR A 165 23.05 -8.86 -10.63
N SER A 166 22.10 -9.37 -9.84
CA SER A 166 22.00 -9.02 -8.42
C SER A 166 23.14 -9.61 -7.59
N ILE A 167 23.43 -9.03 -6.43
CA ILE A 167 24.44 -9.55 -5.50
C ILE A 167 24.05 -10.96 -5.06
N ASN A 168 22.78 -11.18 -4.68
CA ASN A 168 22.32 -12.50 -4.28
C ASN A 168 22.37 -13.49 -5.45
N GLY A 169 22.06 -13.07 -6.68
CA GLY A 169 22.24 -13.90 -7.87
C GLY A 169 23.70 -14.33 -8.06
N GLN A 170 24.63 -13.38 -7.97
CA GLN A 170 26.08 -13.64 -8.10
C GLN A 170 26.68 -14.48 -6.96
N LEU A 171 26.05 -14.47 -5.78
CA LEU A 171 26.44 -15.27 -4.62
C LEU A 171 25.65 -16.59 -4.51
N GLU A 172 24.94 -16.99 -5.57
CA GLU A 172 24.13 -18.21 -5.65
C GLU A 172 23.04 -18.32 -4.57
N ARG A 173 22.51 -17.18 -4.13
CA ARG A 173 21.38 -17.04 -3.19
C ARG A 173 20.07 -16.88 -3.94
N SER A 174 19.77 -17.83 -4.81
CA SER A 174 18.62 -17.77 -5.73
C SER A 174 17.29 -18.19 -5.11
N GLU A 175 17.27 -18.57 -3.83
CA GLU A 175 16.04 -18.98 -3.14
C GLU A 175 15.15 -17.77 -2.85
N ASN A 176 13.82 -17.99 -2.79
CA ASN A 176 12.88 -16.93 -2.42
C ASN A 176 12.98 -16.54 -0.94
N VAL A 177 13.57 -17.40 -0.11
CA VAL A 177 13.82 -17.12 1.31
C VAL A 177 15.30 -17.33 1.58
N ASN A 178 15.99 -16.26 1.97
CA ASN A 178 17.40 -16.31 2.33
C ASN A 178 17.57 -15.85 3.77
N SER A 179 18.18 -16.68 4.61
CA SER A 179 18.45 -16.32 6.01
C SER A 179 19.94 -16.13 6.27
N VAL A 180 20.23 -15.30 7.27
CA VAL A 180 21.58 -15.11 7.81
C VAL A 180 21.50 -14.88 9.30
N THR A 181 22.34 -15.58 10.04
CA THR A 181 22.48 -15.39 11.49
C THR A 181 23.73 -14.56 11.74
N ILE A 182 23.56 -13.41 12.39
CA ILE A 182 24.67 -12.63 12.93
C ILE A 182 24.91 -13.10 14.37
N GLN A 183 26.12 -13.55 14.65
CA GLN A 183 26.53 -14.03 15.97
C GLN A 183 27.57 -13.07 16.57
N ILE A 184 27.34 -12.67 17.82
CA ILE A 184 28.37 -12.04 18.67
C ILE A 184 28.45 -12.81 19.98
N GLY A 185 29.60 -13.44 20.23
CA GLY A 185 29.77 -14.33 21.38
C GLY A 185 28.73 -15.44 21.35
N GLU A 186 27.88 -15.50 22.38
CA GLU A 186 26.77 -16.46 22.48
C GLU A 186 25.44 -15.93 21.92
N GLN A 187 25.33 -14.62 21.66
CA GLN A 187 24.10 -14.00 21.20
C GLN A 187 23.93 -14.22 19.69
N LYS A 188 22.71 -14.55 19.28
CA LYS A 188 22.34 -14.78 17.88
C LYS A 188 21.21 -13.86 17.45
N HIS A 189 21.37 -13.25 16.29
CA HIS A 189 20.35 -12.43 15.66
C HIS A 189 20.06 -12.98 14.26
N LEU A 190 18.82 -13.40 14.04
CA LEU A 190 18.39 -14.04 12.80
C LEU A 190 17.72 -13.02 11.89
N PHE A 191 18.23 -12.90 10.67
CA PHE A 191 17.64 -12.11 9.60
C PHE A 191 17.09 -13.04 8.53
N VAL A 192 15.83 -12.86 8.15
CA VAL A 192 15.15 -13.66 7.11
C VAL A 192 14.63 -12.74 6.01
N GLY A 193 15.27 -12.80 4.84
CA GLY A 193 14.86 -12.09 3.64
C GLY A 193 13.84 -12.89 2.84
N LEU A 194 12.83 -12.23 2.30
CA LEU A 194 11.78 -12.86 1.49
C LEU A 194 11.52 -12.12 0.17
N ASP A 195 11.51 -12.87 -0.92
CA ASP A 195 10.99 -12.48 -2.22
C ASP A 195 9.54 -12.95 -2.33
N SER A 196 8.61 -12.01 -2.22
CA SER A 196 7.18 -12.25 -2.41
C SER A 196 6.68 -11.72 -3.74
N THR A 197 7.54 -11.47 -4.72
CA THR A 197 7.08 -11.14 -6.08
C THR A 197 6.33 -12.32 -6.70
N THR A 198 5.53 -12.06 -7.73
CA THR A 198 4.86 -13.14 -8.46
C THR A 198 5.88 -14.05 -9.13
N SER A 199 5.66 -15.37 -9.10
CA SER A 199 6.51 -16.33 -9.83
C SER A 199 6.51 -16.12 -11.35
N VAL A 200 5.52 -15.38 -11.85
CA VAL A 200 5.37 -14.94 -13.23
C VAL A 200 5.16 -13.43 -13.19
N GLY A 201 6.18 -12.69 -13.59
CA GLY A 201 6.23 -11.23 -13.55
C GLY A 201 5.40 -10.58 -14.65
N LEU A 202 4.40 -9.78 -14.26
CA LEU A 202 3.56 -9.05 -15.22
C LEU A 202 4.25 -7.74 -15.61
N ARG A 203 4.05 -7.28 -16.85
CA ARG A 203 4.31 -5.87 -17.17
C ARG A 203 3.43 -4.96 -16.29
N GLY A 204 3.94 -3.79 -15.94
CA GLY A 204 3.13 -2.77 -15.28
C GLY A 204 2.02 -2.24 -16.19
N PRO A 205 0.93 -1.65 -15.63
CA PRO A 205 0.79 -1.27 -14.23
C PRO A 205 0.27 -2.38 -13.29
N THR A 206 -0.02 -3.60 -13.75
CA THR A 206 -0.64 -4.64 -12.90
C THR A 206 0.38 -5.58 -12.24
N ASN A 207 1.50 -5.04 -11.76
CA ASN A 207 2.54 -5.77 -11.04
C ASN A 207 2.99 -4.87 -9.87
N PHE A 208 2.23 -4.91 -8.78
CA PHE A 208 2.26 -3.91 -7.72
C PHE A 208 2.12 -4.52 -6.32
N PHE A 209 1.47 -5.67 -6.16
CA PHE A 209 1.35 -6.36 -4.88
C PHE A 209 2.42 -7.45 -4.73
N GLY A 210 2.77 -7.77 -3.48
CA GLY A 210 3.40 -9.04 -3.13
C GLY A 210 2.38 -10.18 -3.17
N HIS A 211 2.79 -11.35 -3.63
CA HIS A 211 1.98 -12.56 -3.80
C HIS A 211 2.62 -13.75 -3.07
N PRO A 212 2.63 -13.75 -1.72
CA PRO A 212 3.17 -14.87 -0.97
C PRO A 212 2.36 -16.15 -1.27
N THR A 213 3.08 -17.24 -1.54
CA THR A 213 2.48 -18.57 -1.73
C THR A 213 2.48 -19.34 -0.41
N ASP A 214 1.65 -20.38 -0.30
CA ASP A 214 1.68 -21.26 0.88
C ASP A 214 3.05 -21.91 1.08
N GLN A 215 3.75 -22.22 -0.02
CA GLN A 215 5.12 -22.70 0.01
C GLN A 215 6.07 -21.66 0.61
N LEU A 216 6.03 -20.41 0.12
CA LEU A 216 6.85 -19.33 0.65
C LEU A 216 6.61 -19.11 2.15
N LEU A 217 5.35 -19.11 2.58
CA LEU A 217 5.00 -18.95 3.99
C LEU A 217 5.57 -20.09 4.86
N ASN A 218 5.52 -21.33 4.37
CA ASN A 218 6.09 -22.48 5.08
C ASN A 218 7.63 -22.43 5.13
N GLU A 219 8.28 -21.95 4.06
CA GLU A 219 9.73 -21.75 4.03
C GLU A 219 10.15 -20.67 5.03
N ILE A 220 9.46 -19.53 5.07
CA ILE A 220 9.69 -18.46 6.04
C ILE A 220 9.50 -19.01 7.47
N ASP A 221 8.41 -19.73 7.72
CA ASP A 221 8.13 -20.34 9.02
C ASP A 221 9.26 -21.28 9.47
N SER A 222 9.74 -22.12 8.56
CA SER A 222 10.85 -23.05 8.82
C SER A 222 12.16 -22.32 9.10
N GLU A 223 12.47 -21.25 8.36
CA GLU A 223 13.68 -20.45 8.58
C GLU A 223 13.61 -19.70 9.91
N LEU A 224 12.45 -19.17 10.28
CA LEU A 224 12.26 -18.47 11.55
C LEU A 224 12.30 -19.40 12.76
N THR A 225 12.00 -20.70 12.61
CA THR A 225 12.20 -21.69 13.70
C THR A 225 13.68 -21.99 13.98
N GLN A 226 14.60 -21.48 13.15
CA GLN A 226 16.02 -21.67 13.43
C GLN A 226 16.39 -21.16 14.82
N TRP A 227 17.16 -21.98 15.53
CA TRP A 227 17.71 -21.71 16.87
C TRP A 227 16.73 -21.79 18.04
N ASP A 228 15.42 -21.94 17.81
CA ASP A 228 14.40 -22.02 18.88
C ASP A 228 14.68 -23.11 19.92
N SER A 229 15.24 -24.25 19.50
CA SER A 229 15.57 -25.38 20.38
C SER A 229 17.05 -25.45 20.81
N GLN A 230 17.90 -24.59 20.27
CA GLN A 230 19.37 -24.71 20.38
C GLN A 230 20.01 -23.51 21.08
N SER A 231 19.30 -22.40 21.24
CA SER A 231 19.81 -21.20 21.88
C SER A 231 19.42 -21.17 23.34
N THR A 232 20.41 -21.02 24.23
CA THR A 232 20.18 -20.76 25.67
C THR A 232 19.76 -19.31 25.92
N LYS A 233 20.04 -18.40 24.98
CA LYS A 233 19.63 -16.99 24.99
C LYS A 233 18.53 -16.70 23.97
N LEU A 234 17.74 -15.67 24.23
CA LEU A 234 16.71 -15.21 23.30
C LEU A 234 17.32 -14.83 21.96
N VAL A 235 16.72 -15.28 20.86
CA VAL A 235 17.17 -14.96 19.50
C VAL A 235 16.34 -13.79 18.98
N THR A 236 17.00 -12.67 18.69
CA THR A 236 16.31 -11.55 18.05
C THR A 236 16.04 -11.90 16.58
N LYS A 237 14.77 -11.93 16.17
CA LYS A 237 14.36 -12.26 14.79
C LYS A 237 13.89 -11.01 14.05
N ILE A 238 14.45 -10.75 12.88
CA ILE A 238 14.06 -9.66 11.98
C ILE A 238 13.79 -10.26 10.60
N SER A 239 12.67 -9.91 9.98
CA SER A 239 12.42 -10.26 8.58
C SER A 239 12.53 -9.02 7.71
N PHE A 240 12.87 -9.20 6.43
CA PHE A 240 12.92 -8.10 5.47
C PHE A 240 12.40 -8.55 4.10
N GLY A 241 11.73 -7.63 3.41
CA GLY A 241 11.07 -7.88 2.13
C GLY A 241 10.85 -6.55 1.40
N HIS A 242 10.31 -6.59 0.19
CA HIS A 242 10.00 -5.36 -0.53
C HIS A 242 8.65 -4.78 -0.10
N PHE A 243 7.59 -5.59 -0.11
CA PHE A 243 6.22 -5.10 0.04
C PHE A 243 5.79 -4.93 1.50
N PRO A 244 5.17 -3.78 1.86
CA PRO A 244 4.44 -3.65 3.10
C PRO A 244 3.21 -4.55 3.08
N LEU A 245 2.74 -4.94 4.26
CA LEU A 245 1.67 -5.94 4.43
C LEU A 245 0.33 -5.47 3.86
N SER A 246 0.08 -4.17 3.83
CA SER A 246 -1.08 -3.55 3.16
C SER A 246 -1.09 -3.73 1.63
N PHE A 247 0.08 -3.99 1.04
CA PHE A 247 0.29 -4.29 -0.37
C PHE A 247 0.81 -5.73 -0.59
N SER A 248 0.50 -6.64 0.35
CA SER A 248 0.69 -8.07 0.18
C SER A 248 -0.66 -8.79 0.08
N ALA A 249 -0.81 -9.65 -0.91
CA ALA A 249 -1.95 -10.55 -1.02
C ALA A 249 -1.86 -11.68 0.03
N SER A 250 -2.99 -12.37 0.24
CA SER A 250 -3.03 -13.62 0.98
C SER A 250 -2.65 -14.79 0.06
N ALA A 251 -2.03 -15.81 0.63
CA ALA A 251 -1.80 -17.08 -0.03
C ALA A 251 -3.14 -17.82 -0.28
N TYR A 252 -3.08 -18.92 -1.03
CA TYR A 252 -4.26 -19.71 -1.39
C TYR A 252 -4.98 -20.27 -0.15
N SER A 253 -4.26 -20.62 0.92
CA SER A 253 -4.86 -21.01 2.21
C SER A 253 -5.62 -19.88 2.93
N GLY A 254 -5.50 -18.63 2.48
CA GLY A 254 -6.01 -17.44 3.15
C GLY A 254 -5.07 -16.87 4.22
N LYS A 255 -3.95 -17.52 4.51
CA LYS A 255 -2.88 -17.00 5.38
C LYS A 255 -2.07 -15.92 4.68
N GLY A 256 -1.52 -14.99 5.44
CA GLY A 256 -0.59 -13.97 4.96
C GLY A 256 0.71 -13.94 5.77
N LEU A 257 1.64 -13.08 5.34
CA LEU A 257 2.91 -12.85 6.05
C LEU A 257 2.71 -12.45 7.51
N LYS A 258 1.67 -11.63 7.79
CA LYS A 258 1.28 -11.22 9.15
C LYS A 258 1.13 -12.42 10.10
N ASP A 259 0.52 -13.50 9.65
CA ASP A 259 0.24 -14.67 10.51
C ASP A 259 1.53 -15.38 10.92
N VAL A 260 2.48 -15.50 9.98
CA VAL A 260 3.80 -16.10 10.26
C VAL A 260 4.64 -15.18 11.16
N PHE A 261 4.62 -13.87 10.91
CA PHE A 261 5.41 -12.92 11.69
C PHE A 261 4.92 -12.77 13.13
N LEU A 262 3.59 -12.82 13.36
CA LEU A 262 3.02 -12.87 14.71
C LEU A 262 3.40 -14.15 15.44
N LYS A 263 3.29 -15.31 14.78
CA LYS A 263 3.66 -16.62 15.36
C LYS A 263 5.10 -16.64 15.90
N HIS A 264 6.01 -15.93 15.24
CA HIS A 264 7.44 -15.87 15.62
C HIS A 264 7.81 -14.64 16.46
N SER A 265 6.84 -13.78 16.81
CA SER A 265 7.04 -12.56 17.60
C SER A 265 8.25 -11.74 17.16
N LEU A 266 8.34 -11.45 15.84
CA LEU A 266 9.47 -10.71 15.28
C LEU A 266 9.69 -9.38 16.00
N SER A 267 10.96 -8.95 16.09
CA SER A 267 11.23 -7.60 16.57
C SER A 267 10.78 -6.57 15.55
N ALA A 268 11.09 -6.80 14.26
CA ALA A 268 10.63 -5.96 13.16
C ALA A 268 10.57 -6.73 11.83
N PHE A 269 9.69 -6.26 10.95
CA PHE A 269 9.67 -6.50 9.51
C PHE A 269 10.08 -5.21 8.78
N LEU A 270 11.15 -5.28 8.00
CA LEU A 270 11.72 -4.15 7.27
C LEU A 270 11.28 -4.18 5.79
N CYS A 271 10.72 -3.08 5.29
CA CYS A 271 10.21 -3.00 3.92
C CYS A 271 10.45 -1.64 3.23
N GLY A 272 10.21 -1.62 1.92
CA GLY A 272 10.20 -0.43 1.04
C GLY A 272 8.90 -0.39 0.23
N HIS A 273 8.93 0.10 -1.02
CA HIS A 273 7.81 0.13 -2.00
C HIS A 273 6.94 1.40 -2.06
N LEU A 274 6.54 1.99 -0.93
CA LEU A 274 5.63 3.14 -0.89
C LEU A 274 6.36 4.48 -1.10
N HIS A 275 7.68 4.49 -0.90
CA HIS A 275 8.51 5.69 -0.84
C HIS A 275 8.03 6.67 0.24
N THR A 276 8.72 7.80 0.42
CA THR A 276 8.26 8.83 1.39
C THR A 276 7.09 9.68 0.88
N ARG A 277 6.48 9.34 -0.28
CA ARG A 277 5.43 10.18 -0.91
C ARG A 277 4.17 10.28 -0.05
N PHE A 278 3.87 9.24 0.71
CA PHE A 278 2.65 9.15 1.51
C PHE A 278 2.80 9.68 2.93
N GLY A 279 4.03 9.94 3.38
CA GLY A 279 4.33 10.43 4.71
C GLY A 279 5.70 9.95 5.17
N LYS A 280 6.11 10.41 6.35
CA LYS A 280 7.35 9.94 7.01
C LYS A 280 7.05 8.87 8.05
N ASN A 281 5.80 8.70 8.48
CA ASN A 281 5.40 7.77 9.54
C ASN A 281 4.73 6.52 8.99
N LEU A 282 5.40 5.87 8.03
CA LEU A 282 5.00 4.59 7.47
C LEU A 282 5.47 3.44 8.37
N LYS A 283 4.87 3.37 9.56
CA LYS A 283 5.15 2.34 10.57
C LYS A 283 3.84 1.78 11.05
N ARG A 284 3.81 0.50 11.41
CA ARG A 284 2.61 -0.17 11.92
C ARG A 284 3.00 -1.20 12.97
N HIS A 285 2.30 -1.18 14.11
CA HIS A 285 2.42 -2.21 15.12
C HIS A 285 1.33 -3.25 14.94
N HIS A 286 1.71 -4.52 14.93
CA HIS A 286 0.81 -5.67 14.84
C HIS A 286 0.84 -6.43 16.14
N GLN A 287 -0.33 -6.76 16.67
CA GLN A 287 -0.49 -7.56 17.87
C GLN A 287 -1.53 -8.65 17.60
N SER A 288 -1.36 -9.83 18.19
CA SER A 288 -2.40 -10.85 18.20
C SER A 288 -3.53 -10.39 19.13
N SER A 289 -4.78 -10.54 18.70
CA SER A 289 -5.95 -10.20 19.52
C SER A 289 -6.96 -11.33 19.49
N ASP A 290 -7.36 -11.79 20.69
CA ASP A 290 -8.40 -12.82 20.86
C ASP A 290 -9.77 -12.39 20.31
N ARG A 291 -9.98 -11.08 20.10
CA ARG A 291 -11.19 -10.53 19.49
C ARG A 291 -10.89 -10.13 18.06
N VAL A 292 -10.94 -11.11 17.15
CA VAL A 292 -10.94 -10.87 15.71
C VAL A 292 -12.25 -10.16 15.32
N LEU A 293 -12.32 -8.85 15.56
CA LEU A 293 -13.34 -8.02 14.94
C LEU A 293 -13.10 -8.05 13.43
N SER A 294 -14.12 -8.41 12.65
CA SER A 294 -14.01 -8.54 11.19
C SER A 294 -13.46 -7.30 10.50
N SER A 295 -13.60 -6.11 11.12
CA SER A 295 -13.07 -4.84 10.62
C SER A 295 -11.54 -4.76 10.60
N GLN A 296 -10.83 -5.39 11.55
CA GLN A 296 -9.37 -5.37 11.61
C GLN A 296 -8.70 -6.14 10.46
N LYS A 297 -9.45 -7.02 9.79
CA LYS A 297 -9.02 -7.70 8.56
C LYS A 297 -8.93 -6.74 7.37
N PHE A 298 -9.69 -5.64 7.38
CA PHE A 298 -9.80 -4.71 6.27
C PHE A 298 -9.06 -3.39 6.51
N PHE A 299 -9.11 -2.86 7.73
CA PHE A 299 -8.46 -1.60 8.06
C PHE A 299 -8.02 -1.55 9.52
N GLN A 300 -6.92 -0.83 9.75
CA GLN A 300 -6.46 -0.42 11.07
C GLN A 300 -6.43 1.12 11.09
N LEU A 301 -7.11 1.76 12.04
CA LEU A 301 -7.27 3.22 12.04
C LEU A 301 -6.06 3.97 12.60
N ASN A 302 -5.26 3.31 13.43
CA ASN A 302 -4.11 3.91 14.12
C ASN A 302 -2.88 3.04 13.98
N MET A 303 -1.70 3.62 14.21
CA MET A 303 -0.43 2.89 14.13
C MET A 303 -0.35 1.71 15.11
N HIS A 304 -0.88 1.88 16.31
CA HIS A 304 -1.00 0.81 17.31
C HIS A 304 -2.40 0.21 17.26
N GLN A 305 -2.48 -1.12 17.36
CA GLN A 305 -3.73 -1.77 17.69
C GLN A 305 -4.06 -1.47 19.15
N SER A 306 -5.33 -1.14 19.43
CA SER A 306 -5.77 -0.96 20.82
C SER A 306 -5.54 -2.28 21.55
N PRO A 307 -4.73 -2.31 22.62
CA PRO A 307 -4.54 -3.54 23.37
C PRO A 307 -5.91 -3.99 23.88
N SER A 308 -6.30 -5.23 23.59
CA SER A 308 -7.30 -5.88 24.42
C SER A 308 -6.69 -5.94 25.81
N GLY A 309 -7.30 -5.30 26.80
CA GLY A 309 -6.77 -5.29 28.16
C GLY A 309 -6.47 -6.71 28.61
N SER A 310 -5.20 -7.12 28.53
CA SER A 310 -4.78 -8.43 29.00
C SER A 310 -4.71 -8.31 30.51
N THR A 311 -5.53 -9.09 31.19
CA THR A 311 -5.30 -9.40 32.60
C THR A 311 -3.87 -9.86 32.76
N LYS A 312 -3.12 -9.11 33.56
CA LYS A 312 -1.68 -9.24 33.78
C LYS A 312 -1.36 -10.64 34.29
N ASN A 313 -0.60 -11.40 33.52
CA ASN A 313 -0.17 -12.73 33.92
C ASN A 313 1.36 -12.76 34.05
N CYS A 314 1.87 -12.44 35.24
CA CYS A 314 3.28 -12.64 35.60
C CYS A 314 3.56 -14.08 36.07
N SER A 315 2.70 -15.05 35.74
CA SER A 315 2.98 -16.45 36.03
C SER A 315 4.20 -16.91 35.24
N PHE A 316 5.08 -17.66 35.91
CA PHE A 316 6.28 -18.22 35.31
C PHE A 316 5.91 -19.10 34.11
N GLY A 317 6.39 -18.75 32.90
CA GLY A 317 6.09 -19.47 31.65
C GLY A 317 4.83 -19.04 30.91
N ALA A 318 4.21 -17.90 31.25
CA ALA A 318 3.15 -17.32 30.41
C ALA A 318 3.72 -16.99 29.00
N PRO A 319 3.05 -17.39 27.91
CA PRO A 319 3.54 -17.11 26.57
C PRO A 319 3.58 -15.60 26.33
N PRO A 320 4.66 -15.06 25.74
CA PRO A 320 4.76 -13.64 25.44
C PRO A 320 3.68 -13.26 24.43
N VAL A 321 3.25 -12.00 24.48
CA VAL A 321 2.33 -11.43 23.50
C VAL A 321 2.94 -11.58 22.10
N GLU A 322 2.21 -12.21 21.19
CA GLU A 322 2.55 -12.25 19.77
C GLU A 322 2.41 -10.85 19.17
N GLU A 323 3.53 -10.21 18.85
CA GLU A 323 3.58 -8.87 18.30
C GLU A 323 4.82 -8.66 17.43
N PHE A 324 4.74 -7.69 16.51
CA PHE A 324 5.90 -7.20 15.77
C PHE A 324 5.66 -5.79 15.21
N TRP A 325 6.77 -5.10 14.89
CA TRP A 325 6.76 -3.84 14.16
C TRP A 325 6.95 -4.03 12.66
N GLU A 326 6.19 -3.31 11.85
CA GLU A 326 6.40 -3.15 10.42
C GLU A 326 6.95 -1.75 10.16
N TRP A 327 8.12 -1.67 9.52
CA TRP A 327 8.82 -0.42 9.26
C TRP A 327 9.17 -0.25 7.79
N GLU A 328 8.35 0.54 7.11
CA GLU A 328 8.67 1.08 5.79
C GLU A 328 9.82 2.10 5.90
N MET A 329 10.80 2.03 5.00
CA MET A 329 11.83 3.05 4.88
C MET A 329 11.58 4.03 3.73
N GLY A 330 12.29 5.16 3.77
CA GLY A 330 12.28 6.10 2.65
C GLY A 330 13.07 5.57 1.44
N ASP A 331 12.81 6.17 0.28
CA ASP A 331 13.41 5.74 -0.98
C ASP A 331 14.75 6.42 -1.30
N TRP A 332 15.65 5.66 -1.93
CA TRP A 332 16.84 6.25 -2.53
C TRP A 332 16.49 7.13 -3.75
N ARG A 333 15.51 6.70 -4.56
CA ARG A 333 15.09 7.35 -5.82
C ARG A 333 14.92 8.86 -5.74
N LYS A 334 14.32 9.41 -4.68
CA LYS A 334 14.11 10.86 -4.52
C LYS A 334 14.82 11.48 -3.34
N ASN A 335 14.88 10.78 -2.22
CA ASN A 335 15.40 11.35 -0.98
C ASN A 335 16.81 10.86 -0.65
N ARG A 336 17.35 9.92 -1.44
CA ARG A 336 18.65 9.30 -1.16
C ARG A 336 18.67 8.82 0.30
N ALA A 337 17.61 8.12 0.71
CA ALA A 337 17.44 7.72 2.09
C ALA A 337 18.22 6.44 2.41
N MET A 338 18.71 6.33 3.64
CA MET A 338 19.38 5.16 4.19
C MET A 338 18.99 4.99 5.65
N ARG A 339 18.76 3.75 6.10
CA ARG A 339 18.49 3.45 7.50
C ARG A 339 19.69 2.77 8.14
N ILE A 340 20.04 3.17 9.35
CA ILE A 340 20.94 2.41 10.23
C ILE A 340 20.09 1.85 11.38
N LEU A 341 20.10 0.53 11.53
CA LEU A 341 19.44 -0.22 12.58
C LEU A 341 20.51 -0.70 13.57
N ALA A 342 20.21 -0.71 14.87
CA ALA A 342 21.04 -1.33 15.89
C ALA A 342 20.22 -2.27 16.77
N ILE A 343 20.86 -3.37 17.19
CA ILE A 343 20.35 -4.29 18.21
C ILE A 343 21.32 -4.24 19.38
N ASP A 344 20.86 -3.73 20.52
CA ASP A 344 21.62 -3.58 21.77
C ASP A 344 20.86 -4.27 22.89
N ARG A 345 21.33 -5.44 23.33
CA ARG A 345 20.71 -6.24 24.41
C ARG A 345 19.19 -6.42 24.21
N ASP A 346 18.83 -6.95 23.03
CA ASP A 346 17.44 -7.18 22.55
C ASP A 346 16.61 -5.93 22.23
N HIS A 347 17.10 -4.73 22.52
CA HIS A 347 16.47 -3.50 22.07
C HIS A 347 16.83 -3.21 20.61
N VAL A 348 15.80 -3.08 19.77
CA VAL A 348 15.96 -2.74 18.35
C VAL A 348 15.62 -1.27 18.15
N SER A 349 16.60 -0.51 17.65
CA SER A 349 16.47 0.92 17.36
C SER A 349 16.94 1.22 15.95
N TYR A 350 16.45 2.32 15.35
CA TYR A 350 16.93 2.75 14.04
C TYR A 350 16.96 4.26 13.90
N VAL A 351 17.73 4.73 12.91
CA VAL A 351 17.72 6.11 12.43
C VAL A 351 17.63 6.13 10.91
N ASP A 352 16.73 6.95 10.38
CA ASP A 352 16.60 7.21 8.95
C ASP A 352 17.40 8.48 8.59
N ILE A 353 18.28 8.37 7.59
CA ILE A 353 19.17 9.43 7.12
C ILE A 353 18.76 9.81 5.72
N ASP A 354 18.67 11.12 5.46
CA ASP A 354 18.41 11.71 4.15
C ASP A 354 19.71 12.37 3.65
N PHE A 355 20.12 12.01 2.43
CA PHE A 355 21.33 12.52 1.77
C PHE A 355 21.06 13.58 0.69
N LYS A 356 19.82 14.07 0.55
CA LYS A 356 19.45 15.09 -0.45
C LYS A 356 20.22 16.40 -0.32
N LEU A 357 20.61 16.75 0.91
CA LEU A 357 21.44 17.94 1.20
C LEU A 357 22.96 17.63 1.20
N GLY A 358 23.35 16.41 0.83
CA GLY A 358 24.74 15.95 0.78
C GLY A 358 25.10 14.93 1.86
N ALA A 359 26.32 14.41 1.77
CA ALA A 359 26.85 13.44 2.72
C ALA A 359 27.04 14.08 4.11
N LYS A 360 26.42 13.49 5.14
CA LYS A 360 26.70 13.87 6.53
C LYS A 360 28.01 13.25 6.96
N LYS A 361 28.74 13.96 7.82
CA LYS A 361 30.06 13.53 8.31
C LYS A 361 30.01 12.81 9.66
N THR A 362 28.86 12.88 10.33
CA THR A 362 28.62 12.26 11.65
C THR A 362 27.18 11.78 11.71
N PHE A 363 26.98 10.58 12.23
CA PHE A 363 25.68 9.99 12.53
C PHE A 363 25.65 9.57 14.00
N ILE A 364 24.51 9.80 14.65
CA ILE A 364 24.28 9.36 16.02
C ILE A 364 23.06 8.46 15.96
N LEU A 365 23.22 7.21 16.41
CA LEU A 365 22.16 6.23 16.56
C LEU A 365 22.01 5.90 18.05
N PRO A 366 21.09 6.58 18.72
CA PRO A 366 20.80 6.27 20.12
C PRO A 366 20.17 4.86 20.25
N THR A 367 20.79 3.95 21.01
CA THR A 367 20.39 2.53 21.11
C THR A 367 19.44 2.25 22.27
N PHE A 368 19.62 2.94 23.40
CA PHE A 368 18.74 2.85 24.56
C PHE A 368 18.68 4.19 25.31
N PRO A 369 17.52 4.60 25.87
CA PRO A 369 16.18 4.00 25.75
C PRO A 369 15.60 4.12 24.33
N VAL A 370 14.77 3.17 23.89
CA VAL A 370 14.19 3.18 22.53
C VAL A 370 13.07 4.22 22.38
N ASP A 371 12.75 4.59 21.14
CA ASP A 371 11.64 5.52 20.85
C ASP A 371 10.29 4.87 21.21
N SER A 372 9.58 5.46 22.17
CA SER A 372 8.31 4.92 22.68
C SER A 372 7.18 4.98 21.65
N ARG A 373 7.33 5.74 20.57
CA ARG A 373 6.31 5.86 19.52
C ARG A 373 6.35 4.69 18.54
N PHE A 374 7.56 4.23 18.18
CA PHE A 374 7.75 3.38 16.99
C PHE A 374 8.65 2.16 17.22
N MET A 375 9.27 2.02 18.39
CA MET A 375 10.27 0.98 18.67
C MET A 375 10.00 0.21 19.98
N SER A 376 9.05 0.65 20.81
CA SER A 376 8.68 -0.06 22.04
C SER A 376 7.80 -1.28 21.75
N ARG A 377 7.96 -2.35 22.53
CA ARG A 377 7.18 -3.59 22.45
C ARG A 377 6.38 -3.81 23.74
N SER A 378 5.23 -4.48 23.65
CA SER A 378 4.48 -4.92 24.83
C SER A 378 5.29 -5.89 25.69
N SER A 379 6.17 -6.68 25.08
CA SER A 379 7.12 -7.54 25.79
C SER A 379 8.08 -6.74 26.67
N SER A 380 8.47 -5.51 26.29
CA SER A 380 9.30 -4.63 27.13
C SER A 380 8.57 -4.20 28.40
N GLN A 381 7.25 -3.97 28.32
CA GLN A 381 6.43 -3.70 29.50
C GLN A 381 6.31 -4.96 30.39
N HIS A 382 6.13 -6.15 29.79
CA HIS A 382 6.08 -7.40 30.55
C HIS A 382 7.40 -7.70 31.26
N MET A 383 8.54 -7.53 30.57
CA MET A 383 9.86 -7.66 31.19
C MET A 383 10.04 -6.67 32.35
N PHE A 384 9.68 -5.40 32.14
CA PHE A 384 9.81 -4.38 33.17
C PHE A 384 8.91 -4.62 34.39
N GLU A 385 7.65 -5.06 34.19
CA GLU A 385 6.70 -5.28 35.29
C GLU A 385 6.85 -6.66 35.97
N CYS A 386 7.28 -7.70 35.24
CA CYS A 386 7.28 -9.09 35.73
C CYS A 386 8.69 -9.67 36.01
N GLU A 387 9.79 -9.06 35.54
CA GLU A 387 11.13 -9.47 35.96
C GLU A 387 11.51 -8.78 37.28
N HIS A 388 11.84 -9.57 38.31
CA HIS A 388 12.28 -9.06 39.61
C HIS A 388 13.65 -8.34 39.57
N MET A 389 14.38 -8.47 38.45
CA MET A 389 15.63 -7.75 38.17
C MET A 389 15.51 -7.02 36.85
N VAL A 390 15.57 -5.69 36.89
CA VAL A 390 15.64 -4.87 35.68
C VAL A 390 16.98 -5.17 34.97
N PRO A 391 17.00 -5.45 33.66
CA PRO A 391 18.24 -5.70 32.94
C PRO A 391 19.24 -4.55 33.09
N SER A 392 20.54 -4.85 33.15
CA SER A 392 21.62 -3.85 33.26
C SER A 392 21.68 -2.85 32.08
N SER A 393 20.88 -3.05 31.03
CA SER A 393 20.69 -2.05 29.96
C SER A 393 20.02 -0.77 30.47
N TYR A 394 19.18 -0.87 31.50
CA TYR A 394 18.40 0.25 32.03
C TYR A 394 19.25 1.26 32.82
N ASP A 395 20.43 0.88 33.27
CA ASP A 395 21.30 1.73 34.10
C ASP A 395 22.06 2.78 33.29
N THR A 396 22.06 2.68 31.96
CA THR A 396 22.80 3.60 31.09
C THR A 396 22.00 4.04 29.87
N VAL A 397 22.07 5.33 29.53
CA VAL A 397 21.71 5.82 28.19
C VAL A 397 22.84 5.45 27.24
N ARG A 398 22.52 4.90 26.06
CA ARG A 398 23.51 4.34 25.13
C ARG A 398 23.29 4.82 23.70
N ALA A 399 24.38 5.04 22.96
CA ALA A 399 24.33 5.47 21.57
C ALA A 399 25.59 5.08 20.78
N LEU A 400 25.39 4.70 19.52
CA LEU A 400 26.47 4.56 18.55
C LEU A 400 26.72 5.91 17.87
N VAL A 401 27.98 6.32 17.76
CA VAL A 401 28.37 7.52 17.04
C VAL A 401 29.34 7.13 15.92
N PHE A 402 28.94 7.40 14.68
CA PHE A 402 29.75 7.14 13.48
C PHE A 402 30.25 8.48 12.96
N SER A 403 31.55 8.64 12.74
CA SER A 403 32.11 9.93 12.32
C SER A 403 33.37 9.75 11.48
N VAL A 404 33.55 10.61 10.47
CA VAL A 404 34.81 10.67 9.69
C VAL A 404 35.96 11.28 10.49
N SER A 405 35.62 12.07 11.52
CA SER A 405 36.57 12.76 12.40
C SER A 405 36.45 12.20 13.82
N PRO A 406 37.56 12.10 14.58
CA PRO A 406 37.50 11.72 15.99
C PRO A 406 36.52 12.58 16.80
N ILE A 407 35.77 11.95 17.69
CA ILE A 407 34.80 12.61 18.57
C ILE A 407 35.50 13.03 19.87
N LEU A 408 35.32 14.30 20.25
CA LEU A 408 35.86 14.87 21.49
C LEU A 408 34.94 14.65 22.68
N SER A 409 33.64 14.88 22.49
CA SER A 409 32.65 14.77 23.55
C SER A 409 31.30 14.34 23.01
N VAL A 410 30.57 13.58 23.83
CA VAL A 410 29.19 13.19 23.57
C VAL A 410 28.37 13.49 24.82
N MET A 411 27.22 14.12 24.65
CA MET A 411 26.33 14.55 25.73
C MET A 411 24.93 13.96 25.52
N ALA A 412 24.38 13.34 26.56
CA ALA A 412 22.97 12.93 26.61
C ALA A 412 22.16 14.00 27.36
N ARG A 413 21.08 14.48 26.73
CA ARG A 413 20.15 15.44 27.32
C ARG A 413 18.75 14.88 27.36
N VAL A 414 18.08 15.01 28.51
CA VAL A 414 16.67 14.63 28.68
C VAL A 414 15.84 15.86 28.94
N TYR A 415 14.71 15.96 28.25
CA TYR A 415 13.74 17.04 28.37
C TYR A 415 12.42 16.50 28.91
N ASP A 416 11.74 17.28 29.76
CA ASP A 416 10.36 17.06 30.20
C ASP A 416 9.43 17.95 29.36
N SER A 417 8.39 17.37 28.79
CA SER A 417 7.39 18.08 27.97
C SER A 417 6.12 18.48 28.73
N ARG A 418 6.05 18.26 30.06
CA ARG A 418 4.84 18.49 30.87
C ARG A 418 4.31 19.92 30.82
N SER A 419 5.19 20.92 30.77
CA SER A 419 4.81 22.34 30.71
C SER A 419 4.35 22.80 29.32
N GLY A 420 4.39 21.92 28.32
CA GLY A 420 4.15 22.24 26.91
C GLY A 420 5.39 22.73 26.17
N ASN A 421 6.48 23.03 26.89
CA ASN A 421 7.82 23.31 26.35
C ASN A 421 8.79 22.19 26.73
N PHE A 422 9.89 22.05 25.98
CA PHE A 422 10.97 21.12 26.33
C PHE A 422 11.88 21.73 27.40
N GLU A 423 11.66 21.37 28.65
CA GLU A 423 12.51 21.79 29.77
C GLU A 423 13.59 20.74 30.02
N MET A 424 14.87 21.14 29.96
CA MET A 424 15.97 20.22 30.20
C MET A 424 15.99 19.80 31.68
N VAL A 425 15.91 18.50 31.94
CA VAL A 425 15.91 17.91 33.29
C VAL A 425 17.14 17.04 33.57
N MET A 426 17.89 16.68 32.53
CA MET A 426 19.16 15.95 32.66
C MET A 426 20.13 16.38 31.58
N GLU A 427 21.39 16.55 31.95
CA GLU A 427 22.52 16.62 31.05
C GLU A 427 23.64 15.75 31.63
N ALA A 428 24.12 14.79 30.84
CA ALA A 428 25.15 13.85 31.28
C ALA A 428 26.20 13.63 30.17
N PRO A 429 27.51 13.73 30.47
CA PRO A 429 28.55 13.33 29.55
C PRO A 429 28.52 11.82 29.35
N MET A 430 28.67 11.37 28.11
CA MET A 430 28.74 9.96 27.75
C MET A 430 30.20 9.54 27.57
N ILE A 431 30.54 8.36 28.09
CA ILE A 431 31.87 7.77 28.03
C ILE A 431 31.88 6.71 26.94
N LYS A 432 32.94 6.68 26.12
CA LYS A 432 33.15 5.64 25.11
C LYS A 432 33.38 4.28 25.80
N LEU A 433 32.60 3.29 25.42
CA LEU A 433 32.70 1.90 25.88
C LEU A 433 33.50 1.07 24.86
N GLY A 434 34.46 0.30 25.37
CA GLY A 434 35.33 -0.57 24.56
C GLY A 434 36.64 0.09 24.13
N ASP A 435 37.61 -0.75 23.76
CA ASP A 435 38.94 -0.32 23.34
C ASP A 435 38.93 0.31 21.94
N ASN A 436 39.99 1.07 21.60
CA ASN A 436 40.17 1.69 20.28
C ASN A 436 40.22 0.68 19.11
N THR A 437 40.24 -0.62 19.38
CA THR A 437 40.18 -1.70 18.40
C THR A 437 38.75 -2.14 18.06
N SER A 438 37.74 -1.55 18.70
CA SER A 438 36.34 -1.87 18.43
C SER A 438 35.86 -1.32 17.08
N ARG A 439 34.94 -2.05 16.45
CA ARG A 439 34.41 -1.82 15.10
C ARG A 439 33.49 -0.58 15.00
N GLY A 440 33.21 0.09 16.12
CA GLY A 440 32.37 1.28 16.18
C GLY A 440 32.36 1.88 17.58
N ASP A 441 32.03 3.17 17.66
CA ASP A 441 32.13 3.92 18.91
C ASP A 441 30.79 3.94 19.64
N LEU A 442 30.67 3.08 20.65
CA LEU A 442 29.53 3.05 21.55
C LEU A 442 29.78 3.96 22.75
N PHE A 443 28.86 4.86 23.03
CA PHE A 443 28.93 5.76 24.18
C PHE A 443 27.83 5.40 25.18
N ALA A 444 28.13 5.53 26.47
CA ALA A 444 27.16 5.33 27.54
C ALA A 444 27.25 6.40 28.63
N ALA A 445 26.11 6.82 29.16
CA ALA A 445 26.03 7.67 30.35
C ALA A 445 25.18 6.97 31.43
N PRO A 446 25.69 6.82 32.67
CA PRO A 446 24.90 6.30 33.77
C PRO A 446 23.79 7.29 34.14
N TRP A 447 22.63 6.76 34.51
CA TRP A 447 21.49 7.59 34.93
C TRP A 447 20.58 6.84 35.90
N ASN A 448 19.72 7.58 36.61
CA ASN A 448 18.67 6.99 37.43
C ASN A 448 17.39 6.83 36.59
N HIS A 449 17.25 5.69 35.90
CA HIS A 449 16.09 5.42 35.03
C HIS A 449 14.74 5.53 35.76
N LYS A 450 14.69 5.22 37.07
CA LYS A 450 13.47 5.29 37.88
C LYS A 450 12.93 6.71 38.01
N ALA A 451 13.78 7.73 37.89
CA ALA A 451 13.34 9.12 37.89
C ALA A 451 12.52 9.49 36.64
N PHE A 452 12.64 8.70 35.57
CA PHE A 452 11.97 8.90 34.29
C PHE A 452 10.81 7.92 34.06
N GLU A 453 10.36 7.22 35.10
CA GLU A 453 9.12 6.44 35.07
C GLU A 453 7.90 7.36 35.09
N ASP A 454 7.02 7.21 34.11
CA ASP A 454 5.78 8.01 34.01
C ASP A 454 4.68 7.22 33.27
N PRO A 455 3.41 7.34 33.67
CA PRO A 455 2.30 6.72 32.93
C PRO A 455 2.10 7.30 31.51
N SER A 456 2.65 8.49 31.23
CA SER A 456 2.63 9.11 29.90
C SER A 456 3.89 8.74 29.11
N PRO A 457 3.78 7.88 28.08
CA PRO A 457 4.94 7.37 27.31
C PRO A 457 5.67 8.42 26.47
N ASN A 458 5.17 9.65 26.41
CA ASN A 458 5.72 10.75 25.61
C ASN A 458 6.08 12.00 26.44
N ARG A 459 6.22 11.85 27.77
CA ARG A 459 6.61 12.96 28.65
C ARG A 459 8.09 13.31 28.53
N TYR A 460 8.96 12.30 28.55
CA TYR A 460 10.40 12.50 28.52
C TYR A 460 10.98 12.29 27.12
N TRP A 461 11.90 13.17 26.73
CA TRP A 461 12.50 13.19 25.42
C TRP A 461 14.02 13.19 25.50
N LEU A 462 14.66 12.30 24.77
CA LEU A 462 16.12 12.17 24.72
C LEU A 462 16.67 12.84 23.46
N GLN A 463 17.74 13.61 23.64
CA GLN A 463 18.58 14.15 22.59
C GLN A 463 20.03 13.83 22.88
N ILE A 464 20.80 13.46 21.86
CA ILE A 464 22.22 13.19 21.99
C ILE A 464 22.99 14.09 21.06
N GLU A 465 24.05 14.69 21.59
CA GLU A 465 24.92 15.60 20.86
C GLU A 465 26.35 15.10 20.87
N ALA A 466 27.01 15.16 19.71
CA ALA A 466 28.41 14.82 19.56
C ALA A 466 29.17 16.01 18.98
N THR A 467 30.34 16.29 19.54
CA THR A 467 31.27 17.31 19.04
C THR A 467 32.52 16.64 18.50
N ASP A 468 32.83 16.89 17.23
CA ASP A 468 34.05 16.37 16.60
C ASP A 468 35.28 17.24 16.92
N ILE A 469 36.48 16.73 16.61
CA ILE A 469 37.74 17.46 16.81
C ILE A 469 37.86 18.75 15.99
N THR A 470 37.01 18.92 14.98
CA THR A 470 36.93 20.16 14.17
C THR A 470 35.99 21.19 14.79
N GLY A 471 35.40 20.89 15.95
CA GLY A 471 34.42 21.73 16.64
C GLY A 471 33.00 21.65 16.04
N ARG A 472 32.72 20.69 15.14
CA ARG A 472 31.38 20.53 14.57
C ARG A 472 30.49 19.83 15.56
N LEU A 473 29.40 20.51 15.93
CA LEU A 473 28.32 19.93 16.72
C LEU A 473 27.32 19.21 15.82
N THR A 474 27.00 17.96 16.13
CA THR A 474 25.93 17.18 15.51
C THR A 474 24.96 16.74 16.59
N SER A 475 23.66 16.97 16.39
CA SER A 475 22.61 16.66 17.35
C SER A 475 21.55 15.75 16.73
N THR A 476 20.98 14.85 17.51
CA THR A 476 19.82 14.05 17.10
C THR A 476 18.54 14.87 17.18
N GLU A 477 17.53 14.48 16.40
CA GLU A 477 16.16 14.91 16.68
C GLU A 477 15.73 14.40 18.07
N PRO A 478 15.03 15.20 18.88
CA PRO A 478 14.49 14.73 20.16
C PRO A 478 13.55 13.55 19.95
N ARG A 479 13.74 12.48 20.73
CA ARG A 479 12.89 11.29 20.69
C ARG A 479 12.21 11.02 22.03
N ALA A 480 10.91 10.76 22.00
CA ALA A 480 10.16 10.36 23.19
C ALA A 480 10.60 8.96 23.63
N PHE A 481 10.70 8.72 24.93
CA PHE A 481 10.97 7.39 25.47
C PHE A 481 10.09 7.09 26.70
N SER A 482 9.95 5.80 26.99
CA SER A 482 9.24 5.28 28.15
C SER A 482 10.03 4.12 28.73
N ILE A 483 10.45 4.26 29.99
CA ILE A 483 11.24 3.24 30.70
C ILE A 483 10.39 2.03 31.05
N ASN A 484 9.15 2.27 31.44
CA ASN A 484 8.12 1.28 31.72
C ASN A 484 7.56 0.57 30.47
N GLY A 485 8.16 0.75 29.29
CA GLY A 485 7.81 0.04 28.05
C GLY A 485 6.49 0.47 27.41
N LEU A 486 5.87 1.54 27.90
CA LEU A 486 4.60 2.03 27.37
C LEU A 486 4.79 2.65 25.98
N SER A 487 3.85 2.38 25.08
CA SER A 487 3.88 2.92 23.71
C SER A 487 3.10 4.24 23.60
N ALA A 488 3.75 5.27 23.08
CA ALA A 488 3.13 6.56 22.82
C ALA A 488 2.23 6.47 21.58
N LYS A 489 0.95 6.81 21.75
CA LYS A 489 -0.01 6.78 20.65
C LYS A 489 0.34 7.84 19.61
N PHE A 490 0.63 7.39 18.40
CA PHE A 490 0.81 8.25 17.23
C PHE A 490 -0.28 7.96 16.19
N SER A 491 -0.91 9.03 15.67
CA SER A 491 -1.94 8.93 14.64
C SER A 491 -1.34 9.10 13.25
N TRP A 492 -1.86 8.34 12.29
CA TRP A 492 -1.51 8.53 10.89
C TRP A 492 -2.21 9.75 10.31
N THR A 493 -1.54 10.42 9.38
CA THR A 493 -2.22 11.28 8.41
C THR A 493 -3.10 10.45 7.48
N TRP A 494 -3.98 11.12 6.73
CA TRP A 494 -4.89 10.40 5.84
C TRP A 494 -4.19 9.63 4.72
N ASN A 495 -3.08 10.16 4.21
CA ASN A 495 -2.26 9.46 3.23
C ASN A 495 -1.56 8.24 3.83
N GLU A 496 -0.98 8.37 5.02
CA GLU A 496 -0.34 7.27 5.76
C GLU A 496 -1.34 6.16 6.10
N PHE A 497 -2.56 6.52 6.54
CA PHE A 497 -3.63 5.55 6.79
C PHE A 497 -4.05 4.81 5.52
N LEU A 498 -4.18 5.51 4.39
CA LEU A 498 -4.57 4.88 3.14
C LEU A 498 -3.56 3.82 2.69
N VAL A 499 -2.27 3.99 2.97
CA VAL A 499 -1.24 3.04 2.55
C VAL A 499 -0.82 2.04 3.62
N MET A 500 -0.88 2.36 4.91
CA MET A 500 -0.51 1.42 5.99
C MET A 500 -1.72 0.77 6.66
N GLY A 501 -2.82 1.52 6.80
CA GLY A 501 -4.01 1.11 7.52
C GLY A 501 -4.95 0.24 6.69
N CYS A 502 -5.15 0.57 5.41
CA CYS A 502 -6.04 -0.17 4.50
C CYS A 502 -5.37 -1.44 3.96
N GLN A 503 -6.03 -2.58 4.07
CA GLN A 503 -5.60 -3.84 3.47
C GLN A 503 -6.18 -3.97 2.06
N TRP A 504 -5.51 -3.35 1.07
CA TRP A 504 -6.06 -3.20 -0.29
C TRP A 504 -6.38 -4.53 -0.96
N ALA A 505 -5.57 -5.56 -0.72
CA ALA A 505 -5.83 -6.88 -1.26
C ALA A 505 -7.15 -7.48 -0.76
N ALA A 506 -7.42 -7.37 0.54
CA ALA A 506 -8.68 -7.82 1.13
C ALA A 506 -9.87 -6.93 0.75
N LEU A 507 -9.64 -5.63 0.54
CA LEU A 507 -10.66 -4.64 0.19
C LEU A 507 -11.11 -4.69 -1.28
N TYR A 508 -10.28 -5.21 -2.19
CA TYR A 508 -10.52 -5.15 -3.62
C TYR A 508 -11.89 -5.70 -4.05
N PHE A 509 -12.18 -6.97 -3.74
CA PHE A 509 -13.44 -7.61 -4.12
C PHE A 509 -14.66 -7.00 -3.42
N PRO A 510 -14.64 -6.70 -2.10
CA PRO A 510 -15.73 -5.97 -1.45
C PRO A 510 -16.06 -4.63 -2.13
N ILE A 511 -15.05 -3.81 -2.43
CA ILE A 511 -15.24 -2.52 -3.12
C ILE A 511 -15.80 -2.73 -4.52
N LEU A 512 -15.25 -3.69 -5.27
CA LEU A 512 -15.67 -3.99 -6.63
C LEU A 512 -17.13 -4.42 -6.70
N TRP A 513 -17.54 -5.37 -5.87
CA TRP A 513 -18.91 -5.86 -5.85
C TRP A 513 -19.88 -4.79 -5.35
N PHE A 514 -19.51 -4.03 -4.32
CA PHE A 514 -20.30 -2.88 -3.89
C PHE A 514 -20.52 -1.90 -5.06
N ALA A 515 -19.48 -1.59 -5.83
CA ALA A 515 -19.59 -0.71 -6.98
C ALA A 515 -20.51 -1.29 -8.07
N PHE A 516 -20.37 -2.58 -8.41
CA PHE A 516 -21.25 -3.21 -9.40
C PHE A 516 -22.71 -3.27 -8.95
N TYR A 517 -22.99 -3.63 -7.69
CA TYR A 517 -24.35 -3.61 -7.16
C TYR A 517 -24.93 -2.21 -7.14
N PHE A 518 -24.14 -1.21 -6.74
CA PHE A 518 -24.55 0.19 -6.76
C PHE A 518 -24.90 0.64 -8.19
N LEU A 519 -24.04 0.36 -9.17
CA LEU A 519 -24.31 0.69 -10.57
C LEU A 519 -25.56 -0.01 -11.12
N LEU A 520 -25.75 -1.28 -10.78
CA LEU A 520 -26.93 -2.05 -11.17
C LEU A 520 -28.21 -1.45 -10.57
N ILE A 521 -28.18 -1.10 -9.28
CA ILE A 521 -29.29 -0.45 -8.57
C ILE A 521 -29.65 0.88 -9.21
N VAL A 522 -28.65 1.72 -9.49
CA VAL A 522 -28.81 3.04 -10.14
C VAL A 522 -29.45 2.90 -11.52
N LEU A 523 -29.17 1.83 -12.26
CA LEU A 523 -29.76 1.60 -13.58
C LEU A 523 -31.14 0.92 -13.54
N LEU A 524 -31.37 -0.05 -12.65
CA LEU A 524 -32.59 -0.88 -12.64
C LEU A 524 -33.74 -0.26 -11.83
N ILE A 525 -33.50 0.24 -10.61
CA ILE A 525 -34.58 0.73 -9.74
C ILE A 525 -35.39 1.85 -10.42
N PRO A 526 -34.76 2.87 -11.03
CA PRO A 526 -35.52 3.92 -11.71
C PRO A 526 -36.36 3.40 -12.87
N LYS A 527 -35.89 2.36 -13.58
CA LYS A 527 -36.63 1.74 -14.68
C LYS A 527 -37.86 0.98 -14.19
N VAL A 528 -37.72 0.22 -13.11
CA VAL A 528 -38.85 -0.47 -12.45
C VAL A 528 -39.87 0.54 -11.95
N LEU A 529 -39.42 1.60 -11.25
CA LEU A 529 -40.31 2.66 -10.79
C LEU A 529 -41.00 3.37 -11.96
N PHE A 530 -40.29 3.64 -13.06
CA PHE A 530 -40.88 4.24 -14.25
C PHE A 530 -41.98 3.38 -14.89
N VAL A 531 -41.81 2.06 -14.89
CA VAL A 531 -42.78 1.13 -15.50
C VAL A 531 -43.99 0.87 -14.60
N PHE A 532 -43.78 0.68 -13.29
CA PHE A 532 -44.82 0.21 -12.37
C PHE A 532 -45.45 1.31 -11.50
N SER A 533 -44.83 2.48 -11.38
CA SER A 533 -45.38 3.58 -10.59
C SER A 533 -46.30 4.49 -11.41
N LYS A 534 -47.48 4.81 -10.86
CA LYS A 534 -48.31 5.91 -11.37
C LYS A 534 -47.70 7.29 -11.08
N LYS A 535 -46.76 7.39 -10.14
CA LYS A 535 -46.08 8.65 -9.79
C LYS A 535 -44.92 8.88 -10.76
N ARG A 536 -45.06 9.89 -11.62
CA ARG A 536 -43.97 10.39 -12.47
C ARG A 536 -43.22 11.49 -11.74
N TYR A 537 -41.92 11.33 -11.50
CA TYR A 537 -41.07 12.40 -10.98
C TYR A 537 -40.62 13.27 -12.15
N THR A 538 -41.28 14.42 -12.32
CA THR A 538 -40.96 15.41 -13.35
C THR A 538 -40.26 16.63 -12.75
N TYR A 539 -39.70 17.48 -13.60
CA TYR A 539 -39.13 18.76 -13.19
C TYR A 539 -40.10 19.58 -12.33
N GLN A 540 -41.39 19.58 -12.66
CA GLN A 540 -42.43 20.26 -11.87
C GLN A 540 -42.58 19.71 -10.44
N ASN A 541 -42.44 18.39 -10.25
CA ASN A 541 -42.46 17.76 -8.93
C ASN A 541 -41.23 18.12 -8.09
N PHE A 542 -40.07 18.27 -8.73
CA PHE A 542 -38.86 18.77 -8.06
C PHE A 542 -38.99 20.24 -7.66
N VAL A 543 -39.53 21.10 -8.54
CA VAL A 543 -39.78 22.52 -8.23
C VAL A 543 -40.80 22.66 -7.08
N ALA A 544 -41.84 21.82 -7.06
CA ALA A 544 -42.87 21.81 -6.00
C ALA A 544 -42.35 21.28 -4.66
N LYS A 545 -41.45 20.29 -4.66
CA LYS A 545 -40.83 19.71 -3.45
C LYS A 545 -39.32 19.65 -3.62
N LYS A 546 -38.66 20.78 -3.37
CA LYS A 546 -37.20 20.88 -3.41
C LYS A 546 -36.58 19.88 -2.43
N GLY A 547 -35.90 18.88 -2.97
CA GLY A 547 -35.25 17.84 -2.17
C GLY A 547 -34.26 17.04 -3.02
N PHE A 548 -33.16 16.62 -2.39
CA PHE A 548 -32.10 15.86 -3.07
C PHE A 548 -32.61 14.55 -3.67
N ILE A 549 -33.45 13.81 -2.93
CA ILE A 549 -34.05 12.56 -3.39
C ILE A 549 -34.96 12.78 -4.59
N ASN A 550 -35.75 13.87 -4.59
CA ASN A 550 -36.64 14.20 -5.71
C ASN A 550 -35.84 14.61 -6.96
N CYS A 551 -34.73 15.33 -6.79
CA CYS A 551 -33.81 15.66 -7.88
C CYS A 551 -33.20 14.38 -8.49
N LEU A 552 -32.65 13.51 -7.65
CA LEU A 552 -32.04 12.26 -8.09
C LEU A 552 -33.05 11.34 -8.78
N ALA A 553 -34.24 11.18 -8.20
CA ALA A 553 -35.31 10.37 -8.78
C ALA A 553 -35.76 10.90 -10.15
N TRP A 554 -35.89 12.22 -10.30
CA TRP A 554 -36.23 12.84 -11.57
C TRP A 554 -35.14 12.63 -12.63
N VAL A 555 -33.87 12.92 -12.30
CA VAL A 555 -32.73 12.75 -13.22
C VAL A 555 -32.61 11.30 -13.70
N LEU A 556 -32.75 10.33 -12.79
CA LEU A 556 -32.69 8.92 -13.13
C LEU A 556 -33.91 8.43 -13.92
N GLN A 557 -35.09 9.03 -13.70
CA GLN A 557 -36.28 8.71 -14.47
C GLN A 557 -36.16 9.22 -15.92
N ASP A 558 -35.62 10.42 -16.14
CA ASP A 558 -35.37 10.97 -17.48
C ASP A 558 -34.30 10.17 -18.23
N LEU A 559 -33.27 9.68 -17.53
CA LEU A 559 -32.29 8.75 -18.09
C LEU A 559 -32.96 7.49 -18.66
N CYS A 560 -33.94 6.93 -17.96
CA CYS A 560 -34.67 5.72 -18.36
C CYS A 560 -35.56 5.90 -19.61
N GLN A 561 -35.86 7.14 -20.00
CA GLN A 561 -36.62 7.46 -21.21
C GLN A 561 -35.75 7.34 -22.47
N ILE A 562 -34.42 7.45 -22.36
CA ILE A 562 -33.49 7.25 -23.47
C ILE A 562 -33.12 5.76 -23.56
N SER A 563 -34.09 4.93 -23.96
CA SER A 563 -34.00 3.46 -23.90
C SER A 563 -32.71 2.89 -24.47
N ILE A 564 -32.26 3.36 -25.64
CA ILE A 564 -31.04 2.84 -26.30
C ILE A 564 -29.78 3.13 -25.47
N VAL A 565 -29.65 4.34 -24.91
CA VAL A 565 -28.50 4.68 -24.04
C VAL A 565 -28.54 3.85 -22.76
N TRP A 566 -29.72 3.68 -22.18
CA TRP A 566 -29.92 2.87 -20.99
C TRP A 566 -29.53 1.40 -21.20
N PHE A 567 -30.02 0.77 -22.28
CA PHE A 567 -29.63 -0.59 -22.65
C PHE A 567 -28.13 -0.70 -22.95
N GLY A 568 -27.53 0.31 -23.59
CA GLY A 568 -26.10 0.36 -23.83
C GLY A 568 -25.27 0.44 -22.56
N MET A 569 -25.67 1.23 -21.56
CA MET A 569 -25.00 1.28 -20.25
C MET A 569 -25.15 -0.04 -19.49
N LEU A 570 -26.34 -0.64 -19.50
CA LEU A 570 -26.58 -1.93 -18.86
C LEU A 570 -25.77 -3.05 -19.52
N GLY A 571 -25.75 -3.09 -20.87
CA GLY A 571 -24.95 -4.03 -21.63
C GLY A 571 -23.45 -3.86 -21.38
N TYR A 572 -22.96 -2.62 -21.25
CA TYR A 572 -21.57 -2.36 -20.89
C TYR A 572 -21.24 -2.84 -19.47
N LEU A 573 -22.14 -2.65 -18.51
CA LEU A 573 -21.98 -3.19 -17.15
C LEU A 573 -21.85 -4.72 -17.17
N PHE A 574 -22.71 -5.42 -17.92
CA PHE A 574 -22.59 -6.87 -18.11
C PHE A 574 -21.30 -7.28 -18.82
N TYR A 575 -20.86 -6.49 -19.82
CA TYR A 575 -19.57 -6.72 -20.47
C TYR A 575 -18.41 -6.72 -19.46
N LEU A 576 -18.37 -5.72 -18.57
CA LEU A 576 -17.32 -5.60 -17.56
C LEU A 576 -17.30 -6.78 -16.57
N ILE A 577 -18.42 -7.48 -16.38
CA ILE A 577 -18.53 -8.62 -15.46
C ILE A 577 -18.27 -9.96 -16.17
N LEU A 578 -18.74 -10.11 -17.41
CA LEU A 578 -18.82 -11.41 -18.08
C LEU A 578 -17.67 -11.65 -19.07
N PHE A 579 -17.05 -10.60 -19.60
CA PHE A 579 -16.10 -10.72 -20.70
C PHE A 579 -14.71 -10.17 -20.35
N PRO A 580 -13.66 -10.63 -21.05
CA PRO A 580 -12.35 -10.01 -20.97
C PRO A 580 -12.37 -8.54 -21.38
N TRP A 581 -11.68 -7.71 -20.62
CA TRP A 581 -11.60 -6.27 -20.87
C TRP A 581 -10.57 -5.95 -21.95
N LEU A 582 -9.42 -6.62 -21.87
CA LEU A 582 -8.21 -6.33 -22.66
C LEU A 582 -7.56 -7.63 -23.11
N VAL A 583 -6.88 -7.60 -24.26
CA VAL A 583 -6.00 -8.68 -24.75
C VAL A 583 -4.64 -8.08 -25.09
N GLY A 584 -3.57 -8.48 -24.42
CA GLY A 584 -2.29 -7.79 -24.55
C GLY A 584 -1.08 -8.66 -24.21
N GLN A 585 0.09 -8.15 -24.59
CA GLN A 585 1.36 -8.79 -24.27
C GLN A 585 1.74 -8.47 -22.83
N VAL A 586 1.84 -9.53 -22.03
CA VAL A 586 2.05 -9.44 -20.57
C VAL A 586 3.51 -9.63 -20.18
N PHE A 587 4.30 -10.29 -21.03
CA PHE A 587 5.72 -10.60 -20.80
C PHE A 587 6.65 -9.82 -21.72
N THR A 588 7.92 -9.76 -21.37
CA THR A 588 8.98 -9.20 -22.20
C THR A 588 9.23 -10.09 -23.43
N GLU A 589 9.13 -11.41 -23.27
CA GLU A 589 9.29 -12.40 -24.33
C GLU A 589 7.99 -12.67 -25.10
N GLY A 590 8.12 -12.90 -26.42
CA GLY A 590 7.21 -13.68 -27.26
C GLY A 590 5.82 -13.09 -27.50
N GLY A 591 5.28 -13.22 -28.71
CA GLY A 591 3.96 -12.72 -29.12
C GLY A 591 2.75 -13.34 -28.39
N ILE A 592 2.94 -13.96 -27.23
CA ILE A 592 1.86 -14.51 -26.41
C ILE A 592 1.10 -13.36 -25.77
N ARG A 593 -0.19 -13.35 -26.08
CA ARG A 593 -1.15 -12.42 -25.50
C ARG A 593 -1.94 -13.13 -24.41
N GLY A 594 -2.04 -12.48 -23.26
CA GLY A 594 -3.01 -12.81 -22.23
C GLY A 594 -4.28 -11.99 -22.40
N TYR A 595 -5.34 -12.38 -21.70
CA TYR A 595 -6.51 -11.54 -21.57
C TYR A 595 -6.74 -11.14 -20.11
N MET A 596 -7.16 -9.90 -19.89
CA MET A 596 -7.41 -9.35 -18.56
C MET A 596 -8.91 -9.36 -18.27
N THR A 597 -9.28 -9.76 -17.06
CA THR A 597 -10.63 -9.61 -16.50
C THR A 597 -10.56 -8.80 -15.20
N TYR A 598 -11.71 -8.51 -14.59
CA TYR A 598 -11.73 -7.96 -13.23
C TYR A 598 -11.09 -8.90 -12.19
N ARG A 599 -10.89 -10.18 -12.51
CA ARG A 599 -10.28 -11.15 -11.58
C ARG A 599 -8.76 -11.24 -11.72
N GLY A 600 -8.16 -10.64 -12.73
CA GLY A 600 -6.74 -10.84 -13.05
C GLY A 600 -6.50 -11.19 -14.52
N TRP A 601 -5.24 -11.48 -14.85
CA TRP A 601 -4.78 -11.91 -16.17
C TRP A 601 -4.84 -13.42 -16.32
N ALA A 602 -5.34 -13.89 -17.45
CA ALA A 602 -5.21 -15.28 -17.87
C ALA A 602 -4.18 -15.39 -18.99
N VAL A 603 -3.11 -16.13 -18.74
CA VAL A 603 -1.95 -16.26 -19.64
C VAL A 603 -1.52 -17.72 -19.77
N LYS A 604 -0.98 -18.10 -20.93
CA LYS A 604 -0.34 -19.41 -21.15
C LYS A 604 1.17 -19.18 -21.29
N THR A 605 2.00 -19.91 -20.56
CA THR A 605 3.47 -19.83 -20.70
C THR A 605 3.97 -20.77 -21.81
N VAL A 606 5.02 -20.35 -22.54
CA VAL A 606 5.61 -21.12 -23.66
C VAL A 606 6.14 -22.47 -23.19
N ASP A 607 6.96 -22.46 -22.13
CA ASP A 607 7.86 -23.57 -21.82
C ASP A 607 7.19 -24.79 -21.18
N ASN A 608 5.96 -24.67 -20.69
CA ASN A 608 5.27 -25.77 -20.01
C ASN A 608 3.80 -25.93 -20.43
N GLY A 609 3.27 -25.10 -21.32
CA GLY A 609 1.84 -25.05 -21.64
C GLY A 609 0.94 -24.76 -20.42
N LYS A 610 1.53 -24.36 -19.28
CA LYS A 610 0.81 -24.13 -18.03
C LYS A 610 -0.08 -22.90 -18.21
N LYS A 611 -1.38 -23.11 -18.05
CA LYS A 611 -2.37 -22.04 -18.01
C LYS A 611 -2.37 -21.45 -16.61
N HIS A 612 -1.96 -20.19 -16.53
CA HIS A 612 -2.04 -19.39 -15.32
C HIS A 612 -3.29 -18.53 -15.41
N ASP A 613 -4.27 -18.83 -14.56
CA ASP A 613 -5.53 -18.12 -14.52
C ASP A 613 -5.50 -17.11 -13.38
N TYR A 614 -5.85 -15.86 -13.69
CA TYR A 614 -6.02 -14.76 -12.73
C TYR A 614 -4.75 -14.30 -12.00
N ILE A 615 -3.59 -14.31 -12.69
CA ILE A 615 -2.36 -13.70 -12.16
C ILE A 615 -2.57 -12.19 -11.99
N GLY A 616 -1.93 -11.60 -10.98
CA GLY A 616 -2.04 -10.16 -10.71
C GLY A 616 -3.39 -9.79 -10.11
N SER A 617 -4.05 -10.74 -9.42
CA SER A 617 -5.13 -10.44 -8.50
C SER A 617 -4.51 -10.20 -7.12
N PRO A 618 -4.54 -8.97 -6.57
CA PRO A 618 -5.49 -7.90 -6.85
C PRO A 618 -4.90 -6.69 -7.62
N ASP A 619 -3.70 -6.80 -8.19
CA ASP A 619 -2.99 -5.75 -8.93
C ASP A 619 -3.85 -5.10 -10.01
N VAL A 620 -4.71 -5.85 -10.70
CA VAL A 620 -5.67 -5.32 -11.69
C VAL A 620 -6.58 -4.23 -11.14
N MET A 621 -6.70 -4.06 -9.81
CA MET A 621 -7.45 -2.97 -9.20
C MET A 621 -7.02 -1.60 -9.71
N VAL A 622 -5.74 -1.41 -10.05
CA VAL A 622 -5.19 -0.13 -10.52
C VAL A 622 -5.75 0.28 -11.88
N VAL A 623 -6.35 -0.67 -12.61
CA VAL A 623 -7.07 -0.43 -13.86
C VAL A 623 -8.58 -0.47 -13.63
N VAL A 624 -9.06 -1.49 -12.91
CA VAL A 624 -10.48 -1.80 -12.72
C VAL A 624 -11.20 -0.72 -11.90
N LEU A 625 -10.70 -0.38 -10.71
CA LEU A 625 -11.38 0.58 -9.83
C LEU A 625 -11.39 1.99 -10.43
N PRO A 626 -10.27 2.52 -10.99
CA PRO A 626 -10.30 3.83 -11.62
C PRO A 626 -11.25 3.92 -12.81
N HIS A 627 -11.38 2.86 -13.60
CA HIS A 627 -12.34 2.84 -14.71
C HIS A 627 -13.79 2.91 -14.21
N ILE A 628 -14.13 2.11 -13.20
CA ILE A 628 -15.48 2.08 -12.63
C ILE A 628 -15.84 3.44 -12.00
N PHE A 629 -14.97 3.99 -11.15
CA PHE A 629 -15.27 5.19 -10.36
C PHE A 629 -15.03 6.51 -11.09
N PHE A 630 -14.04 6.60 -11.99
CA PHE A 630 -13.69 7.86 -12.66
C PHE A 630 -14.09 7.92 -14.14
N VAL A 631 -14.58 6.84 -14.72
CA VAL A 631 -15.06 6.82 -16.11
C VAL A 631 -16.53 6.42 -16.17
N PHE A 632 -16.87 5.20 -15.75
CA PHE A 632 -18.21 4.66 -15.99
C PHE A 632 -19.28 5.30 -15.10
N LEU A 633 -19.04 5.41 -13.79
CA LEU A 633 -19.97 6.08 -12.87
C LEU A 633 -20.23 7.56 -13.27
N PRO A 634 -19.20 8.39 -13.53
CA PRO A 634 -19.40 9.75 -14.05
C PRO A 634 -20.16 9.79 -15.38
N THR A 635 -19.95 8.82 -16.27
CA THR A 635 -20.69 8.72 -17.53
C THR A 635 -22.19 8.57 -17.29
N ILE A 636 -22.61 7.68 -16.39
CA ILE A 636 -24.02 7.50 -16.03
C ILE A 636 -24.61 8.79 -15.46
N ILE A 637 -23.88 9.45 -14.56
CA ILE A 637 -24.31 10.70 -13.92
C ILE A 637 -24.52 11.81 -14.96
N VAL A 638 -23.54 12.01 -15.85
CA VAL A 638 -23.59 13.08 -16.86
C VAL A 638 -24.67 12.83 -17.91
N ILE A 639 -24.86 11.58 -18.34
CA ILE A 639 -25.95 11.22 -19.25
C ILE A 639 -27.31 11.48 -18.56
N GLY A 640 -27.43 11.16 -17.27
CA GLY A 640 -28.62 11.50 -16.49
C GLY A 640 -28.93 13.00 -16.53
N PHE A 641 -27.93 13.84 -16.27
CA PHE A 641 -28.10 15.30 -16.34
C PHE A 641 -28.42 15.82 -17.75
N LEU A 642 -27.85 15.20 -18.80
CA LEU A 642 -28.20 15.54 -20.19
C LEU A 642 -29.67 15.18 -20.51
N ALA A 643 -30.16 14.04 -20.01
CA ALA A 643 -31.55 13.65 -20.16
C ALA A 643 -32.50 14.61 -19.43
N ALA A 644 -32.13 15.00 -18.19
CA ALA A 644 -32.88 15.96 -17.39
C ALA A 644 -32.91 17.37 -18.03
N GLU A 645 -31.79 17.86 -18.57
CA GLU A 645 -31.73 19.14 -19.31
C GLU A 645 -32.66 19.12 -20.52
N ARG A 646 -32.68 18.02 -21.28
CA ARG A 646 -33.60 17.84 -22.40
C ARG A 646 -35.06 17.90 -21.95
N GLY A 647 -35.40 17.26 -20.83
CA GLY A 647 -36.73 17.31 -20.22
C GLY A 647 -37.17 18.75 -19.92
N ILE A 648 -36.32 19.51 -19.21
CA ILE A 648 -36.58 20.93 -18.89
C ILE A 648 -36.79 21.76 -20.17
N TYR A 649 -35.92 21.61 -21.16
CA TYR A 649 -36.02 22.41 -22.38
C TYR A 649 -37.27 22.06 -23.19
N ARG A 650 -37.67 20.78 -23.25
CA ARG A 650 -38.90 20.37 -23.92
C ARG A 650 -40.12 21.02 -23.24
N ASP A 651 -40.21 20.96 -21.92
CA ASP A 651 -41.29 21.60 -21.17
C ASP A 651 -41.33 23.12 -21.42
N HIS A 652 -40.15 23.77 -21.51
CA HIS A 652 -40.04 25.18 -21.82
C HIS A 652 -40.52 25.51 -23.25
N VAL A 653 -40.09 24.77 -24.27
CA VAL A 653 -40.54 24.98 -25.66
C VAL A 653 -42.05 24.76 -25.80
N MET A 654 -42.59 23.71 -25.15
CA MET A 654 -44.04 23.46 -25.13
C MET A 654 -44.80 24.61 -24.45
N SER A 655 -44.26 25.19 -23.37
CA SER A 655 -44.86 26.34 -22.70
C SER A 655 -44.88 27.62 -23.56
N ILE A 656 -43.93 27.77 -24.49
CA ILE A 656 -43.86 28.90 -25.43
C ILE A 656 -44.73 28.65 -26.67
N SER A 657 -44.86 27.40 -27.10
CA SER A 657 -45.54 27.04 -28.36
C SER A 657 -47.08 26.97 -28.27
N CYS A 658 -47.70 27.15 -27.10
CA CYS A 658 -49.16 27.08 -26.89
C CYS A 658 -49.87 25.83 -27.46
N LYS A 659 -49.15 24.73 -27.74
CA LYS A 659 -49.75 23.43 -28.08
C LYS A 659 -49.96 22.64 -26.79
N LYS A 660 -51.18 22.69 -26.24
CA LYS A 660 -51.65 21.65 -25.31
C LYS A 660 -51.83 20.36 -26.10
N GLU A 661 -51.42 19.24 -25.53
CA GLU A 661 -51.84 17.91 -25.97
C GLU A 661 -53.38 17.85 -25.91
N ASP A 662 -54.02 17.49 -27.02
CA ASP A 662 -55.47 17.33 -27.10
C ASP A 662 -55.91 16.11 -26.28
N ASP A 663 -56.35 16.36 -25.04
CA ASP A 663 -57.10 15.37 -24.26
C ASP A 663 -58.54 15.26 -24.80
N TYR A 664 -58.86 14.12 -25.42
CA TYR A 664 -60.24 13.72 -25.70
C TYR A 664 -60.94 13.33 -24.38
N GLY A 665 -61.82 14.22 -23.87
CA GLY A 665 -62.62 13.98 -22.67
C GLY A 665 -63.69 15.05 -22.43
N GLN A 666 -64.89 14.78 -22.93
CA GLN A 666 -66.13 15.57 -23.02
C GLN A 666 -66.67 16.31 -21.76
N ARG A 667 -67.28 17.50 -22.00
CA ARG A 667 -68.34 18.27 -21.26
C ARG A 667 -67.97 18.92 -19.90
N ASP A 668 -68.28 20.17 -19.56
CA ASP A 668 -69.28 21.16 -20.01
C ASP A 668 -68.90 22.62 -19.59
N ARG A 669 -69.14 23.60 -20.49
CA ARG A 669 -69.64 24.99 -20.31
C ARG A 669 -68.98 26.04 -19.35
N ARG A 670 -68.28 27.02 -19.95
CA ARG A 670 -68.57 28.50 -20.09
C ARG A 670 -67.29 29.37 -20.04
N PRO A 671 -67.11 30.36 -20.95
CA PRO A 671 -65.97 31.27 -20.90
C PRO A 671 -66.29 32.47 -20.00
N VAL A 672 -65.51 32.67 -18.94
CA VAL A 672 -65.44 33.96 -18.24
C VAL A 672 -64.04 34.50 -18.47
N MET A 673 -63.98 35.47 -19.38
CA MET A 673 -62.86 36.35 -19.60
C MET A 673 -62.77 37.29 -18.39
N ASN A 674 -61.70 37.15 -17.61
CA ASN A 674 -61.28 38.17 -16.66
C ASN A 674 -59.74 38.19 -16.67
N ASP A 675 -59.23 39.24 -17.30
CA ASP A 675 -57.84 39.64 -17.28
C ASP A 675 -57.35 39.87 -15.84
N TYR A 676 -56.28 39.18 -15.46
CA TYR A 676 -55.42 39.59 -14.35
C TYR A 676 -53.97 39.67 -14.87
N PRO A 677 -53.39 40.86 -15.01
CA PRO A 677 -51.99 41.02 -15.37
C PRO A 677 -51.14 40.83 -14.09
N GLY A 678 -50.70 39.61 -13.85
CA GLY A 678 -50.03 39.32 -12.58
C GLY A 678 -49.44 37.93 -12.44
N SER A 679 -48.71 37.43 -13.45
CA SER A 679 -47.74 36.37 -13.17
C SER A 679 -46.37 36.83 -13.66
N LYS A 680 -45.44 36.93 -12.71
CA LYS A 680 -44.02 37.14 -12.95
C LYS A 680 -43.58 36.16 -14.04
N LYS A 681 -43.35 36.67 -15.25
CA LYS A 681 -42.54 35.99 -16.27
C LYS A 681 -41.26 35.55 -15.56
N SER A 682 -41.12 34.25 -15.32
CA SER A 682 -39.87 33.72 -14.80
C SER A 682 -38.78 34.12 -15.78
N ASN A 683 -37.77 34.82 -15.25
CA ASN A 683 -36.61 35.29 -16.00
C ASN A 683 -35.79 34.10 -16.52
N PHE A 684 -36.24 33.46 -17.59
CA PHE A 684 -35.44 32.56 -18.42
C PHE A 684 -35.08 33.27 -19.74
N ARG A 685 -34.52 34.47 -19.60
CA ARG A 685 -33.75 35.14 -20.64
C ARG A 685 -32.36 35.43 -20.07
N PHE A 686 -31.53 34.40 -20.02
CA PHE A 686 -30.08 34.53 -19.98
C PHE A 686 -29.48 33.45 -20.89
N GLY A 687 -28.47 33.82 -21.67
CA GLY A 687 -28.06 33.19 -22.93
C GLY A 687 -27.79 31.68 -22.93
N GLU A 688 -28.11 31.06 -24.08
CA GLU A 688 -27.59 29.80 -24.61
C GLU A 688 -27.26 28.69 -23.59
N ARG A 689 -28.27 27.92 -23.15
CA ARG A 689 -28.14 26.61 -22.45
C ARG A 689 -26.81 26.41 -21.70
N LEU A 690 -26.47 27.31 -20.77
CA LEU A 690 -25.17 27.31 -20.09
C LEU A 690 -24.89 25.96 -19.40
N LEU A 691 -25.92 25.36 -18.79
CA LEU A 691 -25.86 24.03 -18.20
C LEU A 691 -25.41 22.98 -19.22
N ARG A 692 -25.93 23.03 -20.45
CA ARG A 692 -25.53 22.11 -21.51
C ARG A 692 -24.08 22.31 -21.92
N LYS A 693 -23.61 23.56 -22.03
CA LYS A 693 -22.19 23.86 -22.30
C LYS A 693 -21.28 23.26 -21.22
N ILE A 694 -21.67 23.37 -19.94
CA ILE A 694 -20.95 22.74 -18.82
C ILE A 694 -20.96 21.21 -18.97
N LEU A 695 -22.11 20.60 -19.25
CA LEU A 695 -22.21 19.14 -19.45
C LEU A 695 -21.36 18.65 -20.63
N PHE A 696 -21.23 19.42 -21.72
CA PHE A 696 -20.32 19.12 -22.81
C PHE A 696 -18.85 19.10 -22.36
N VAL A 697 -18.42 20.09 -21.56
CA VAL A 697 -17.06 20.13 -21.00
C VAL A 697 -16.81 18.92 -20.11
N VAL A 698 -17.78 18.53 -19.28
CA VAL A 698 -17.66 17.32 -18.44
C VAL A 698 -17.59 16.04 -19.30
N CYS A 699 -18.40 15.91 -20.36
CA CYS A 699 -18.30 14.79 -21.30
C CYS A 699 -16.90 14.71 -21.93
N PHE A 700 -16.36 15.85 -22.35
CA PHE A 700 -15.01 15.91 -22.91
C PHE A 700 -13.94 15.50 -21.88
N ALA A 701 -14.08 15.95 -20.63
CA ALA A 701 -13.17 15.56 -19.54
C ALA A 701 -13.20 14.04 -19.27
N ILE A 702 -14.38 13.41 -19.28
CA ILE A 702 -14.53 11.95 -19.14
C ILE A 702 -13.88 11.23 -20.32
N CYS A 703 -14.19 11.63 -21.57
CA CYS A 703 -13.58 11.06 -22.77
C CYS A 703 -12.06 11.20 -22.76
N TRP A 704 -11.54 12.35 -22.35
CA TRP A 704 -10.11 12.60 -22.22
C TRP A 704 -9.45 11.69 -21.18
N LYS A 705 -10.08 11.52 -20.01
CA LYS A 705 -9.58 10.63 -18.96
C LYS A 705 -9.57 9.17 -19.42
N HIS A 706 -10.65 8.73 -20.08
CA HIS A 706 -10.77 7.40 -20.66
C HIS A 706 -9.71 7.17 -21.76
N PHE A 707 -9.52 8.13 -22.66
CA PHE A 707 -8.53 8.06 -23.73
C PHE A 707 -7.10 7.98 -23.17
N LYS A 708 -6.78 8.77 -22.13
CA LYS A 708 -5.48 8.66 -21.43
C LYS A 708 -5.27 7.27 -20.84
N SER A 709 -6.30 6.69 -20.22
CA SER A 709 -6.24 5.31 -19.69
C SER A 709 -6.00 4.30 -20.81
N CYS A 710 -6.78 4.37 -21.90
CA CYS A 710 -6.62 3.51 -23.06
C CYS A 710 -5.23 3.63 -23.70
N ARG A 711 -4.70 4.85 -23.85
CA ARG A 711 -3.35 5.10 -24.37
C ARG A 711 -2.27 4.48 -23.49
N ALA A 712 -2.40 4.60 -22.17
CA ALA A 712 -1.45 4.03 -21.23
C ALA A 712 -1.45 2.49 -21.33
N LEU A 713 -2.63 1.87 -21.30
CA LEU A 713 -2.78 0.42 -21.45
C LEU A 713 -2.27 -0.08 -22.80
N MET A 714 -2.58 0.65 -23.88
CA MET A 714 -2.14 0.35 -25.24
C MET A 714 -0.62 0.23 -25.33
N LYS A 715 0.11 1.15 -24.70
CA LYS A 715 1.58 1.12 -24.67
C LYS A 715 2.11 0.06 -23.71
N ALA A 716 1.55 -0.03 -22.51
CA ALA A 716 1.99 -0.97 -21.48
C ALA A 716 2.01 -2.42 -21.96
N TYR A 717 0.95 -2.84 -22.66
CA TYR A 717 0.74 -4.22 -23.10
C TYR A 717 0.76 -4.42 -24.62
N GLU A 718 1.32 -3.46 -25.37
CA GLU A 718 1.46 -3.51 -26.84
C GLU A 718 0.15 -3.92 -27.56
N MET A 719 -0.93 -3.19 -27.25
CA MET A 719 -2.27 -3.51 -27.75
C MET A 719 -2.69 -2.63 -28.91
N ASN A 720 -3.57 -3.13 -29.78
CA ASN A 720 -4.29 -2.32 -30.76
C ASN A 720 -5.74 -2.11 -30.28
N PRO A 721 -6.22 -0.86 -30.10
CA PRO A 721 -7.55 -0.60 -29.55
C PRO A 721 -8.70 -1.12 -30.43
N LEU A 722 -8.48 -1.29 -31.74
CA LEU A 722 -9.49 -1.80 -32.67
C LEU A 722 -9.61 -3.34 -32.61
N LEU A 723 -8.49 -4.02 -32.38
CA LEU A 723 -8.43 -5.50 -32.43
C LEU A 723 -8.53 -6.13 -31.05
N HIS A 724 -7.87 -5.52 -30.06
CA HIS A 724 -7.60 -6.18 -28.79
C HIS A 724 -8.51 -5.74 -27.64
N PHE A 725 -9.09 -4.55 -27.72
CA PHE A 725 -10.02 -4.05 -26.70
C PHE A 725 -11.04 -3.01 -27.25
N PRO A 726 -11.76 -3.33 -28.35
CA PRO A 726 -12.67 -2.37 -28.99
C PRO A 726 -13.85 -1.98 -28.11
N VAL A 727 -14.47 -2.94 -27.42
CA VAL A 727 -15.61 -2.65 -26.53
C VAL A 727 -15.17 -1.73 -25.38
N TYR A 728 -14.03 -2.02 -24.74
CA TYR A 728 -13.50 -1.16 -23.69
C TYR A 728 -13.16 0.26 -24.19
N SER A 729 -12.55 0.38 -25.37
CA SER A 729 -12.15 1.68 -25.95
C SER A 729 -13.32 2.56 -26.36
N PHE A 730 -14.30 1.98 -27.08
CA PHE A 730 -15.30 2.77 -27.81
C PHE A 730 -16.65 2.91 -27.08
N SER A 731 -17.01 2.01 -26.16
CA SER A 731 -18.33 2.06 -25.52
C SER A 731 -18.60 3.39 -24.81
N ILE A 732 -17.66 3.92 -24.02
CA ILE A 732 -17.87 5.17 -23.27
C ILE A 732 -18.02 6.39 -24.23
N PRO A 733 -17.10 6.65 -25.18
CA PRO A 733 -17.27 7.74 -26.14
C PRO A 733 -18.53 7.62 -26.98
N LEU A 734 -18.90 6.41 -27.43
CA LEU A 734 -20.11 6.20 -28.24
C LEU A 734 -21.38 6.46 -27.45
N LEU A 735 -21.45 6.00 -26.19
CA LEU A 735 -22.60 6.26 -25.31
C LEU A 735 -22.76 7.77 -25.06
N LEU A 736 -21.67 8.49 -24.79
CA LEU A 736 -21.70 9.94 -24.58
C LEU A 736 -22.09 10.69 -25.84
N ALA A 737 -21.49 10.36 -26.99
CA ALA A 737 -21.81 10.99 -28.27
C ALA A 737 -23.28 10.77 -28.66
N TYR A 738 -23.77 9.54 -28.49
CA TYR A 738 -25.15 9.19 -28.79
C TYR A 738 -26.15 9.87 -27.83
N ALA A 739 -25.82 9.96 -26.54
CA ALA A 739 -26.62 10.72 -25.57
C ALA A 739 -26.68 12.21 -25.92
N LEU A 740 -25.57 12.82 -26.31
CA LEU A 740 -25.51 14.22 -26.75
C LEU A 740 -26.34 14.46 -28.02
N TYR A 741 -26.29 13.54 -28.98
CA TYR A 741 -27.09 13.60 -30.20
C TYR A 741 -28.60 13.49 -29.89
N GLN A 742 -29.00 12.47 -29.13
CA GLN A 742 -30.42 12.24 -28.81
C GLN A 742 -31.02 13.36 -27.96
N THR A 743 -30.25 13.94 -27.05
CA THR A 743 -30.70 15.08 -26.23
C THR A 743 -30.66 16.41 -26.99
N LYS A 744 -30.04 16.48 -28.18
CA LYS A 744 -30.08 17.66 -29.06
C LYS A 744 -31.37 17.73 -29.87
N ARG A 745 -31.90 16.58 -30.31
CA ARG A 745 -33.16 16.49 -31.06
C ARG A 745 -34.34 16.93 -30.18
N ILE A 746 -34.81 18.15 -30.41
CA ILE A 746 -36.08 18.71 -29.93
C ILE A 746 -36.77 19.29 -31.14
#